data_AF-A0A935SXG2-F1
#
_entry.id   AF-A0A935SXG2-F1
#
_cell.length_a   1.000
_cell.length_b   1.000
_cell.length_c   1.000
_cell.angle_alpha   90.00
_cell.angle_beta   90.00
_cell.angle_gamma   90.00
#
_symmetry.space_group_name_H-M   'P 1'
#
loop_
_entity.id
_entity.type
_entity.pdbx_description
1 polymer ?
#
loop_
_entity_poly.entity_id
_entity_poly.type
_entity_poly.pdbx_seq_one_letter_code
_entity_poly.pdbx_strand_id
1 'polypeptide(L)'
;MRFPSTLKVIVLFALTLFVSSNPHFQAQGFYDPNIDWTVHFALPGDLDPAFGPVGFTTTNLSPGGDRAHAIARQSDGKIVAAGRNNINGLAIVRYNPDGSLDGSFDGDGVVTLYIGTASDGARAVAIQNDGKIVIVTSSTSAIFTVVRLNPNGSLDTSFDGDGILTNSTAGTPFAGAIQPDGKIVTAGNIAPNLSSTDFSIVRLNENGSFDTTFDSDGKVSVEIGNTGFATDDLATSIALQLDGKIVVGGQSDFTFTGRDWAVVRLNPDGALDTSFGIGGKVRTTFGGNNSNESINAIAVEASGRITAVGHGVEGGPRGFAVARYNGDGSPDLAFSGDGRVVTPTSGNGNEQGWGVAVQPDGKIIAAGYSGLEIAVLRYNNDGILDTTFSGDGKIFMTIYQGGGQSVARGVLVEPNGNIVLAGHAGRGGTSDEDIVIARFGSDGIPSADFGTFGYIITNPFNEAGGDASVRSVTVQSDGKIVVGANRIASSLTTFGLIIRYTPEGALDPTFGSSPTAPGIAGVRVPNTDVTEVNSVILQPDGKILVAGTYEGFEIVGLFVARLNSNGSPDTSFGGANNGYAAISSTDGGGPAQDIVLQPDGKILVAATAPNLSNQTAEFAVYRLNADGSHDTSFGVNGVARTDVGTGNDVPFAIALQLDGRILIGGATNFGVNSNADVAVLRFTANGALDCGFGIGGKVITPLSGFTEAISDIKLQSDGKIVASGTKCDNFGCSSKKGVLLRYTSNGSLDGSFDEDGVVSLQIQNSVSSDLASLAVQSNGKIVAAGTSVSTATQSDSLVVRYNNNGTIDSTFSVDGIATNDIGGSHQQSHALTLQADGNIVTAGSHLSGTRNDIVVWRHVGDTSLANRTAFDFEGDGMSDVAILRPGPSESGGKVAIGGFGASVTAVCVSTFMDFDGDRKTDLGIYRPGPGEWWWLRSSTGGNSALQFGAATDRLAPVDFTGDGKTDVAFWRPETGQWFVLRSEDFSFYAFPFGATGDVPVPADFDGDGKADPAVFRESSSTWFINKSTGGTDIFGFGSAGDKTAVADYDGDGKADVAIFRPVGVNGAEWWVRRSSDAAVVALQFGSSTDKAVPGDFTGDGKADIAFWRPSTGFWNVLRSEDLSYFAFPFGTTGDVPVAGDYDGDGKTDAGVFRPSNSTWFIQRSTAGTLIQQFGATGDVPLPSAFVR
;
A
#
# COMPACT_ATOMS: atom_id res chain seq x y z
N MET A 1 -38.86 26.02 -32.48
CA MET A 1 -39.81 26.99 -31.90
C MET A 1 -39.07 27.90 -30.93
N ARG A 2 -39.40 29.20 -30.90
CA ARG A 2 -38.83 30.27 -30.03
C ARG A 2 -39.32 30.07 -28.56
N PHE A 3 -38.66 30.46 -27.45
CA PHE A 3 -37.90 31.65 -26.99
C PHE A 3 -37.11 31.23 -25.67
N PRO A 4 -36.40 32.07 -24.88
CA PRO A 4 -35.06 32.68 -25.13
C PRO A 4 -34.11 32.81 -23.87
N SER A 5 -32.83 33.16 -24.13
CA SER A 5 -31.93 34.15 -23.43
C SER A 5 -31.74 34.13 -21.90
N THR A 6 -30.55 34.27 -21.27
CA THR A 6 -29.16 34.72 -21.62
C THR A 6 -28.31 34.62 -20.33
N LEU A 7 -27.01 34.23 -20.33
CA LEU A 7 -25.82 35.11 -20.40
C LEU A 7 -24.53 34.23 -20.61
N LYS A 8 -23.98 34.07 -21.83
CA LYS A 8 -22.68 34.57 -22.41
C LYS A 8 -21.47 34.63 -21.44
N VAL A 9 -20.27 34.12 -21.78
CA VAL A 9 -19.25 34.68 -22.74
C VAL A 9 -18.34 33.55 -23.31
N ILE A 10 -18.37 33.25 -24.62
CA ILE A 10 -17.41 33.57 -25.74
C ILE A 10 -16.02 32.89 -25.68
N VAL A 11 -15.82 31.93 -26.59
CA VAL A 11 -14.54 31.40 -27.08
C VAL A 11 -14.13 32.14 -28.37
N LEU A 12 -12.81 32.34 -28.54
CA LEU A 12 -12.06 32.81 -29.72
C LEU A 12 -11.98 34.32 -30.01
N PHE A 13 -10.82 34.93 -29.67
CA PHE A 13 -9.86 35.58 -30.58
C PHE A 13 -8.78 36.35 -29.80
N ALA A 14 -7.49 36.00 -29.98
CA ALA A 14 -6.38 36.95 -30.17
C ALA A 14 -5.05 36.19 -30.41
N LEU A 15 -4.74 35.96 -31.69
CA LEU A 15 -3.37 35.98 -32.19
C LEU A 15 -3.30 37.17 -33.17
N THR A 16 -2.76 38.32 -32.74
CA THR A 16 -2.12 39.32 -33.63
C THR A 16 -1.44 40.45 -32.82
N LEU A 17 -0.10 40.46 -32.89
CA LEU A 17 0.92 41.47 -32.52
C LEU A 17 2.02 40.69 -31.76
N PHE A 18 3.05 40.14 -32.40
CA PHE A 18 3.97 40.76 -33.34
C PHE A 18 4.50 39.74 -34.35
N VAL A 19 4.31 40.01 -35.64
CA VAL A 19 5.38 39.82 -36.63
C VAL A 19 5.94 41.21 -36.87
N SER A 20 7.15 41.48 -36.40
CA SER A 20 8.09 42.29 -37.17
C SER A 20 9.49 41.73 -36.99
N SER A 21 10.07 41.30 -38.11
CA SER A 21 11.46 40.91 -38.42
C SER A 21 12.00 39.54 -37.97
N ASN A 22 11.63 38.45 -38.67
CA ASN A 22 12.47 37.77 -39.69
C ASN A 22 11.78 36.49 -40.25
N PRO A 23 11.97 36.15 -41.55
CA PRO A 23 11.25 35.07 -42.23
C PRO A 23 12.01 33.73 -42.18
N HIS A 24 11.29 32.64 -42.47
CA HIS A 24 11.72 31.23 -42.59
C HIS A 24 11.54 30.39 -41.33
N PHE A 25 10.35 29.83 -41.13
CA PHE A 25 10.15 28.40 -40.90
C PHE A 25 8.66 28.07 -41.11
N GLN A 26 8.37 27.29 -42.16
CA GLN A 26 7.11 26.57 -42.30
C GLN A 26 7.33 25.18 -41.69
N ALA A 27 6.46 24.73 -40.80
CA ALA A 27 6.30 23.31 -40.50
C ALA A 27 4.81 23.00 -40.36
N GLN A 28 4.36 22.14 -41.26
CA GLN A 28 3.06 21.49 -41.27
C GLN A 28 3.06 20.33 -40.26
N GLY A 29 1.88 20.01 -39.72
CA GLY A 29 1.52 18.62 -39.45
C GLY A 29 1.18 18.26 -38.00
N PHE A 30 -0.05 17.77 -37.85
CA PHE A 30 -0.59 16.90 -36.79
C PHE A 30 -0.94 17.54 -35.44
N TYR A 31 -2.17 18.03 -35.38
CA TYR A 31 -2.97 18.13 -34.16
C TYR A 31 -3.97 16.95 -34.20
N ASP A 32 -3.82 15.96 -33.32
CA ASP A 32 -4.84 14.94 -33.09
C ASP A 32 -5.63 15.30 -31.81
N PRO A 33 -6.93 15.61 -31.91
CA PRO A 33 -7.77 15.92 -30.76
C PRO A 33 -8.25 14.69 -29.97
N ASN A 34 -7.73 13.48 -30.22
CA ASN A 34 -8.16 12.24 -29.55
C ASN A 34 -7.12 11.64 -28.58
N ILE A 35 -6.06 12.36 -28.22
CA ILE A 35 -5.09 11.87 -27.22
C ILE A 35 -5.55 12.35 -25.84
N ASP A 36 -6.07 11.40 -25.06
CA ASP A 36 -6.42 11.55 -23.65
C ASP A 36 -5.13 11.49 -22.81
N TRP A 37 -4.91 12.47 -21.93
CA TRP A 37 -3.77 12.51 -21.01
C TRP A 37 -4.28 12.44 -19.57
N THR A 38 -4.38 11.25 -18.99
CA THR A 38 -4.73 11.07 -17.57
C THR A 38 -3.60 10.38 -16.80
N VAL A 39 -3.13 11.02 -15.72
CA VAL A 39 -2.35 10.39 -14.64
C VAL A 39 -3.36 9.95 -13.58
N HIS A 40 -3.56 8.65 -13.40
CA HIS A 40 -4.53 8.12 -12.44
C HIS A 40 -3.93 8.13 -11.01
N PHE A 41 -4.53 8.90 -10.11
CA PHE A 41 -4.43 8.62 -8.66
C PHE A 41 -5.35 7.45 -8.33
N ALA A 42 -4.91 6.58 -7.42
CA ALA A 42 -5.74 5.47 -6.95
C ALA A 42 -6.99 6.01 -6.25
N LEU A 43 -8.16 5.91 -6.87
CA LEU A 43 -9.46 6.26 -6.30
C LEU A 43 -9.81 5.30 -5.14
N PRO A 44 -10.75 5.66 -4.24
CA PRO A 44 -11.27 4.68 -3.29
C PRO A 44 -11.82 3.53 -4.12
N GLY A 45 -11.42 2.30 -3.86
CA GLY A 45 -11.80 1.14 -4.68
C GLY A 45 -10.78 0.72 -5.73
N ASP A 46 -9.75 1.51 -5.99
CA ASP A 46 -8.61 1.05 -6.76
C ASP A 46 -7.77 0.08 -5.93
N LEU A 47 -7.04 -0.81 -6.60
CA LEU A 47 -6.13 -1.72 -5.93
C LEU A 47 -5.05 -0.93 -5.17
N ASP A 48 -4.83 -1.31 -3.91
CA ASP A 48 -3.92 -0.59 -3.03
C ASP A 48 -2.46 -0.89 -3.41
N PRO A 49 -1.73 0.08 -3.96
CA PRO A 49 -0.35 -0.10 -4.37
C PRO A 49 0.59 -0.57 -3.23
N ALA A 50 0.20 -0.45 -1.96
CA ALA A 50 0.99 -0.91 -0.82
C ALA A 50 0.80 -2.40 -0.46
N PHE A 51 0.00 -3.15 -1.23
CA PHE A 51 -0.34 -4.54 -0.92
C PHE A 51 0.24 -5.54 -1.94
N GLY A 52 1.07 -6.47 -1.46
CA GLY A 52 1.76 -7.47 -2.28
C GLY A 52 3.07 -6.98 -2.95
N PRO A 53 3.98 -7.87 -3.37
CA PRO A 53 5.30 -7.45 -3.88
C PRO A 53 5.30 -7.28 -5.40
N VAL A 54 5.78 -6.15 -5.97
CA VAL A 54 6.53 -6.18 -7.26
C VAL A 54 7.47 -4.98 -7.45
N GLY A 55 8.77 -5.24 -7.64
CA GLY A 55 9.84 -4.24 -7.87
C GLY A 55 10.25 -4.06 -9.34
N PHE A 56 9.29 -3.94 -10.25
CA PHE A 56 9.56 -3.58 -11.65
C PHE A 56 8.43 -2.73 -12.27
N THR A 57 8.78 -1.96 -13.30
CA THR A 57 7.86 -1.23 -14.18
C THR A 57 8.05 -1.70 -15.63
N THR A 58 6.99 -1.63 -16.44
CA THR A 58 7.07 -1.89 -17.89
C THR A 58 6.59 -0.69 -18.70
N THR A 59 7.30 -0.38 -19.78
CA THR A 59 6.94 0.72 -20.69
C THR A 59 6.85 0.19 -22.12
N ASN A 60 5.67 0.31 -22.70
CA ASN A 60 5.40 0.05 -24.11
C ASN A 60 5.36 1.40 -24.85
N LEU A 61 6.19 1.54 -25.88
CA LEU A 61 6.32 2.78 -26.65
C LEU A 61 5.61 2.69 -28.01
N SER A 62 5.37 1.48 -28.52
CA SER A 62 4.66 1.30 -29.79
C SER A 62 4.21 -0.14 -30.07
N PRO A 63 3.35 -0.36 -31.10
CA PRO A 63 3.11 -1.68 -31.67
C PRO A 63 4.38 -2.30 -32.30
N GLY A 64 5.19 -2.98 -31.49
CA GLY A 64 6.39 -3.70 -31.91
C GLY A 64 7.55 -3.54 -30.93
N GLY A 65 8.37 -4.59 -30.77
CA GLY A 65 9.37 -4.70 -29.70
C GLY A 65 10.19 -3.45 -29.35
N ASP A 66 10.02 -3.02 -28.11
CA ASP A 66 10.74 -1.98 -27.41
C ASP A 66 11.78 -2.60 -26.48
N ARG A 67 13.03 -2.13 -26.60
CA ARG A 67 14.14 -2.66 -25.80
C ARG A 67 14.88 -1.55 -25.11
N ALA A 68 15.16 -1.70 -23.82
CA ALA A 68 16.25 -0.95 -23.19
C ALA A 68 17.54 -1.76 -23.28
N HIS A 69 18.57 -1.13 -23.81
CA HIS A 69 19.91 -1.68 -23.96
C HIS A 69 20.90 -1.14 -22.94
N ALA A 70 20.67 0.09 -22.51
CA ALA A 70 21.54 0.78 -21.59
C ALA A 70 20.71 1.53 -20.55
N ILE A 71 21.33 1.72 -19.41
CA ILE A 71 20.77 2.43 -18.27
C ILE A 71 21.81 3.42 -17.77
N ALA A 72 21.38 4.62 -17.43
CA ALA A 72 22.21 5.57 -16.72
C ALA A 72 21.38 6.28 -15.65
N ARG A 73 22.02 6.59 -14.53
CA ARG A 73 21.40 7.34 -13.45
C ARG A 73 21.87 8.79 -13.55
N GLN A 74 20.92 9.72 -13.57
CA GLN A 74 21.23 11.13 -13.44
C GLN A 74 21.61 11.46 -11.99
N SER A 75 22.28 12.58 -11.77
CA SER A 75 22.68 13.03 -10.44
C SER A 75 21.47 13.27 -9.52
N ASP A 76 20.32 13.56 -10.10
CA ASP A 76 19.02 13.72 -9.42
C ASP A 76 18.31 12.39 -9.12
N GLY A 77 18.91 11.26 -9.48
CA GLY A 77 18.38 9.92 -9.24
C GLY A 77 17.42 9.41 -10.30
N LYS A 78 17.07 10.22 -11.30
CA LYS A 78 16.27 9.73 -12.43
C LYS A 78 17.05 8.67 -13.22
N ILE A 79 16.28 7.72 -13.73
CA ILE A 79 16.81 6.58 -14.47
C ILE A 79 16.53 6.84 -15.94
N VAL A 80 17.56 6.95 -16.75
CA VAL A 80 17.44 7.03 -18.20
C VAL A 80 17.72 5.65 -18.75
N ALA A 81 16.72 5.05 -19.37
CA ALA A 81 16.86 3.84 -20.14
C ALA A 81 16.86 4.20 -21.62
N ALA A 82 17.85 3.73 -22.36
CA ALA A 82 17.93 3.96 -23.79
C ALA A 82 18.00 2.63 -24.53
N GLY A 83 17.33 2.57 -25.67
CA GLY A 83 17.45 1.46 -26.59
C GLY A 83 16.66 1.68 -27.86
N ARG A 84 15.82 0.72 -28.22
CA ARG A 84 15.19 0.66 -29.53
C ARG A 84 13.67 0.66 -29.39
N ASN A 85 13.03 1.40 -30.27
CA ASN A 85 11.63 1.27 -30.62
C ASN A 85 11.53 0.78 -32.07
N ASN A 86 10.74 -0.26 -32.33
CA ASN A 86 10.72 -0.89 -33.66
C ASN A 86 10.07 -0.04 -34.77
N ILE A 87 9.34 1.02 -34.42
CA ILE A 87 8.71 1.93 -35.38
C ILE A 87 9.59 3.15 -35.65
N ASN A 88 10.14 3.75 -34.59
CA ASN A 88 10.83 5.04 -34.63
C ASN A 88 12.36 4.93 -34.57
N GLY A 89 12.92 3.73 -34.33
CA GLY A 89 14.35 3.51 -34.20
C GLY A 89 14.84 3.74 -32.77
N LEU A 90 15.33 4.93 -32.46
CA LEU A 90 15.89 5.23 -31.15
C LEU A 90 14.79 5.58 -30.14
N ALA A 91 14.83 4.95 -28.97
CA ALA A 91 13.98 5.30 -27.82
C ALA A 91 14.81 5.60 -26.58
N ILE A 92 14.44 6.67 -25.87
CA ILE A 92 14.99 7.04 -24.58
C ILE A 92 13.81 7.28 -23.67
N VAL A 93 13.73 6.48 -22.61
CA VAL A 93 12.71 6.60 -21.60
C VAL A 93 13.36 7.06 -20.32
N ARG A 94 12.83 8.13 -19.73
CA ARG A 94 13.26 8.58 -18.42
C ARG A 94 12.20 8.22 -17.39
N TYR A 95 12.66 7.53 -16.37
CA TYR A 95 11.89 7.15 -15.21
C TYR A 95 12.31 8.01 -14.02
N ASN A 96 11.34 8.31 -13.18
CA ASN A 96 11.60 8.76 -11.83
C ASN A 96 12.23 7.61 -11.02
N PRO A 97 12.84 7.93 -9.86
CA PRO A 97 13.44 6.91 -9.00
C PRO A 97 12.49 5.78 -8.56
N ASP A 98 11.17 6.00 -8.61
CA ASP A 98 10.09 5.06 -8.24
C ASP A 98 9.60 4.17 -9.41
N GLY A 99 10.18 4.32 -10.61
CA GLY A 99 9.79 3.56 -11.78
C GLY A 99 8.59 4.13 -12.56
N SER A 100 8.04 5.27 -12.15
CA SER A 100 7.08 6.03 -12.97
C SER A 100 7.76 6.78 -14.10
N LEU A 101 7.05 7.06 -15.20
CA LEU A 101 7.58 7.87 -16.32
C LEU A 101 7.75 9.33 -15.91
N ASP A 102 8.86 9.94 -16.29
CA ASP A 102 9.14 11.35 -16.03
C ASP A 102 8.55 12.25 -17.11
N GLY A 103 7.31 12.71 -16.93
CA GLY A 103 6.63 13.64 -17.85
C GLY A 103 7.36 14.97 -18.11
N SER A 104 8.43 15.32 -17.36
CA SER A 104 9.28 16.49 -17.69
C SER A 104 10.30 16.22 -18.81
N PHE A 105 10.43 14.96 -19.22
CA PHE A 105 11.26 14.52 -20.32
C PHE A 105 10.40 14.40 -21.58
N ASP A 106 10.60 15.29 -22.54
CA ASP A 106 9.83 15.37 -23.81
C ASP A 106 8.29 15.47 -23.68
N GLY A 107 7.77 15.67 -22.46
CA GLY A 107 6.35 15.84 -22.16
C GLY A 107 5.65 14.57 -21.66
N ASP A 108 6.21 13.39 -21.92
CA ASP A 108 5.59 12.09 -21.62
C ASP A 108 6.58 11.05 -21.02
N GLY A 109 7.82 11.44 -20.77
CA GLY A 109 8.87 10.53 -20.30
C GLY A 109 9.65 9.86 -21.44
N VAL A 110 9.33 10.13 -22.70
CA VAL A 110 9.80 9.36 -23.83
C VAL A 110 10.30 10.26 -24.95
N VAL A 111 11.56 10.10 -25.33
CA VAL A 111 12.10 10.63 -26.59
C VAL A 111 12.18 9.50 -27.60
N THR A 112 11.50 9.67 -28.74
CA THR A 112 11.71 8.79 -29.91
C THR A 112 12.33 9.58 -31.06
N LEU A 113 13.39 9.04 -31.66
CA LEU A 113 14.17 9.73 -32.68
C LEU A 113 14.42 8.85 -33.90
N TYR A 114 14.05 9.39 -35.07
CA TYR A 114 14.30 8.75 -36.36
C TYR A 114 15.64 9.18 -36.94
N ILE A 115 16.62 8.27 -36.97
CA ILE A 115 18.00 8.52 -37.46
C ILE A 115 18.24 7.86 -38.83
N GLY A 116 17.25 7.97 -39.73
CA GLY A 116 17.43 7.66 -41.15
C GLY A 116 17.28 6.19 -41.57
N THR A 117 17.21 5.22 -40.65
CA THR A 117 16.71 3.86 -40.95
C THR A 117 15.89 3.26 -39.80
N ALA A 118 14.86 2.46 -40.11
CA ALA A 118 13.87 1.94 -39.14
C ALA A 118 14.39 0.82 -38.20
N SER A 119 15.70 0.66 -38.01
CA SER A 119 16.30 -0.43 -37.22
C SER A 119 17.40 0.01 -36.26
N ASP A 120 17.47 1.31 -35.96
CA ASP A 120 18.51 1.89 -35.11
C ASP A 120 18.10 1.79 -33.64
N GLY A 121 19.04 1.62 -32.73
CA GLY A 121 18.76 1.55 -31.30
C GLY A 121 19.92 2.02 -30.47
N ALA A 122 19.65 2.58 -29.28
CA ALA A 122 20.71 2.91 -28.35
C ALA A 122 21.47 1.65 -27.92
N ARG A 123 22.77 1.81 -27.76
CA ARG A 123 23.72 0.82 -27.27
C ARG A 123 24.32 1.24 -25.93
N ALA A 124 24.51 2.53 -25.74
CA ALA A 124 24.90 3.11 -24.47
C ALA A 124 24.12 4.39 -24.22
N VAL A 125 23.89 4.69 -22.94
CA VAL A 125 23.48 5.99 -22.46
C VAL A 125 24.43 6.40 -21.34
N ALA A 126 24.83 7.66 -21.34
CA ALA A 126 25.67 8.23 -20.30
C ALA A 126 25.21 9.66 -19.99
N ILE A 127 25.37 10.08 -18.74
CA ILE A 127 24.94 11.41 -18.27
C ILE A 127 26.17 12.28 -18.06
N GLN A 128 26.21 13.44 -18.71
CA GLN A 128 27.24 14.44 -18.49
C GLN A 128 27.01 15.16 -17.15
N ASN A 129 28.05 15.80 -16.60
CA ASN A 129 27.95 16.54 -15.34
C ASN A 129 26.93 17.69 -15.38
N ASP A 130 26.64 18.23 -16.56
CA ASP A 130 25.62 19.25 -16.80
C ASP A 130 24.21 18.68 -17.01
N GLY A 131 24.04 17.36 -16.85
CA GLY A 131 22.78 16.64 -16.96
C GLY A 131 22.40 16.27 -18.39
N LYS A 132 23.19 16.62 -19.41
CA LYS A 132 22.94 16.21 -20.79
C LYS A 132 23.08 14.70 -20.94
N ILE A 133 22.26 14.15 -21.82
CA ILE A 133 22.14 12.71 -22.03
C ILE A 133 22.83 12.39 -23.35
N VAL A 134 23.91 11.63 -23.29
CA VAL A 134 24.65 11.16 -24.46
C VAL A 134 24.22 9.74 -24.77
N ILE A 135 23.78 9.51 -26.00
CA ILE A 135 23.28 8.23 -26.47
C ILE A 135 24.16 7.78 -27.63
N VAL A 136 24.71 6.58 -27.52
CA VAL A 136 25.47 5.95 -28.60
C VAL A 136 24.54 4.98 -29.30
N THR A 137 24.41 5.07 -30.62
CA THR A 137 23.52 4.20 -31.39
C THR A 137 24.26 3.44 -32.48
N SER A 138 23.76 2.25 -32.80
CA SER A 138 24.24 1.45 -33.93
C SER A 138 23.16 1.33 -34.99
N SER A 139 23.50 1.52 -36.27
CA SER A 139 22.58 1.29 -37.39
C SER A 139 22.87 0.02 -38.16
N THR A 140 21.85 -0.52 -38.85
CA THR A 140 22.02 -1.65 -39.78
C THR A 140 22.84 -1.28 -41.02
N SER A 141 23.06 0.02 -41.26
CA SER A 141 23.94 0.55 -42.30
C SER A 141 25.37 0.80 -41.83
N ALA A 142 25.73 0.39 -40.61
CA ALA A 142 27.05 0.53 -40.00
C ALA A 142 27.54 2.00 -39.86
N ILE A 143 26.61 2.93 -39.64
CA ILE A 143 26.91 4.35 -39.48
C ILE A 143 27.14 4.66 -38.00
N PHE A 144 28.29 5.25 -37.68
CA PHE A 144 28.60 5.78 -36.36
C PHE A 144 27.61 6.88 -36.02
N THR A 145 26.90 6.74 -34.89
CA THR A 145 25.93 7.75 -34.48
C THR A 145 25.98 8.02 -32.98
N VAL A 146 26.04 9.30 -32.62
CA VAL A 146 25.94 9.77 -31.24
C VAL A 146 24.91 10.89 -31.18
N VAL A 147 23.90 10.71 -30.32
CA VAL A 147 22.87 11.72 -30.07
C VAL A 147 23.14 12.35 -28.73
N ARG A 148 23.02 13.68 -28.64
CA ARG A 148 22.99 14.38 -27.35
C ARG A 148 21.66 15.07 -27.13
N LEU A 149 21.05 14.76 -26.01
CA LEU A 149 19.85 15.42 -25.54
C LEU A 149 20.20 16.37 -24.40
N ASN A 150 19.47 17.47 -24.34
CA ASN A 150 19.36 18.27 -23.15
C ASN A 150 18.71 17.46 -22.03
N PRO A 151 18.85 17.89 -20.76
CA PRO A 151 18.20 17.24 -19.63
C PRO A 151 16.68 17.14 -19.75
N ASN A 152 16.02 17.89 -20.65
CA ASN A 152 14.57 17.83 -20.86
C ASN A 152 14.15 16.90 -22.02
N GLY A 153 15.08 16.18 -22.65
CA GLY A 153 14.80 15.28 -23.76
C GLY A 153 14.89 15.92 -25.15
N SER A 154 14.90 17.25 -25.24
CA SER A 154 15.12 17.93 -26.52
C SER A 154 16.55 17.73 -27.05
N LEU A 155 16.72 17.66 -28.37
CA LEU A 155 18.04 17.60 -29.02
C LEU A 155 18.91 18.81 -28.62
N ASP A 156 20.16 18.54 -28.26
CA ASP A 156 21.14 19.58 -27.96
C ASP A 156 21.82 20.08 -29.23
N THR A 157 21.27 21.13 -29.84
CA THR A 157 21.84 21.78 -31.04
C THR A 157 23.27 22.33 -30.88
N SER A 158 23.84 22.39 -29.67
CA SER A 158 25.26 22.71 -29.48
C SER A 158 26.20 21.52 -29.77
N PHE A 159 25.65 20.33 -29.92
CA PHE A 159 26.35 19.10 -30.30
C PHE A 159 26.19 18.84 -31.80
N ASP A 160 27.29 18.85 -32.55
CA ASP A 160 27.31 18.70 -34.02
C ASP A 160 26.36 19.61 -34.84
N GLY A 161 25.77 20.63 -34.21
CA GLY A 161 24.87 21.62 -34.84
C GLY A 161 23.38 21.27 -34.80
N ASP A 162 23.02 20.00 -34.69
CA ASP A 162 21.62 19.51 -34.66
C ASP A 162 21.33 18.51 -33.53
N GLY A 163 22.32 18.19 -32.70
CA GLY A 163 22.22 17.19 -31.63
C GLY A 163 22.56 15.76 -32.06
N ILE A 164 22.88 15.52 -33.33
CA ILE A 164 23.08 14.18 -33.90
C ILE A 164 24.38 14.14 -34.73
N LEU A 165 25.41 13.51 -34.17
CA LEU A 165 26.62 13.21 -34.93
C LEU A 165 26.43 11.93 -35.76
N THR A 166 26.68 12.00 -37.06
CA THR A 166 26.77 10.81 -37.94
C THR A 166 28.10 10.73 -38.70
N ASN A 167 28.73 9.55 -38.75
CA ASN A 167 29.99 9.36 -39.49
C ASN A 167 30.14 7.95 -40.09
N SER A 168 30.43 7.85 -41.38
CA SER A 168 30.58 6.56 -42.07
C SER A 168 31.99 5.96 -42.00
N THR A 169 32.96 6.64 -41.38
CA THR A 169 34.38 6.23 -41.32
C THR A 169 34.85 5.88 -39.91
N ALA A 170 33.96 5.99 -38.92
CA ALA A 170 34.27 5.82 -37.50
C ALA A 170 33.84 4.46 -36.92
N GLY A 171 33.42 3.52 -37.78
CA GLY A 171 32.95 2.19 -37.36
C GLY A 171 31.55 2.21 -36.73
N THR A 172 31.06 1.05 -36.31
CA THR A 172 29.76 0.91 -35.62
C THR A 172 29.98 0.86 -34.12
N PRO A 173 29.47 1.81 -33.33
CA PRO A 173 29.69 1.83 -31.90
C PRO A 173 28.66 0.93 -31.17
N PHE A 174 29.12 0.22 -30.14
CA PHE A 174 28.33 -0.68 -29.29
C PHE A 174 28.40 -0.31 -27.80
N ALA A 175 29.31 0.58 -27.41
CA ALA A 175 29.43 1.08 -26.05
C ALA A 175 29.89 2.54 -26.03
N GLY A 176 29.61 3.23 -24.92
CA GLY A 176 29.97 4.63 -24.72
C GLY A 176 30.14 4.98 -23.25
N ALA A 177 31.06 5.88 -22.95
CA ALA A 177 31.29 6.43 -21.61
C ALA A 177 31.71 7.90 -21.69
N ILE A 178 31.51 8.64 -20.59
CA ILE A 178 31.92 10.04 -20.45
C ILE A 178 33.12 10.10 -19.50
N GLN A 179 34.21 10.71 -19.96
CA GLN A 179 35.40 10.94 -19.16
C GLN A 179 35.17 12.07 -18.13
N PRO A 180 35.94 12.11 -17.02
CA PRO A 180 35.83 13.18 -16.03
C PRO A 180 36.02 14.60 -16.59
N ASP A 181 36.72 14.73 -17.72
CA ASP A 181 36.94 15.98 -18.46
C ASP A 181 35.82 16.31 -19.46
N GLY A 182 34.72 15.55 -19.44
CA GLY A 182 33.53 15.76 -20.26
C GLY A 182 33.59 15.14 -21.66
N LYS A 183 34.74 14.61 -22.09
CA LYS A 183 34.90 13.95 -23.39
C LYS A 183 34.10 12.64 -23.46
N ILE A 184 33.63 12.30 -24.66
CA ILE A 184 32.84 11.10 -24.93
C ILE A 184 33.73 10.08 -25.62
N VAL A 185 33.81 8.86 -25.07
CA VAL A 185 34.55 7.76 -25.68
C VAL A 185 33.58 6.65 -26.04
N THR A 186 33.67 6.15 -27.28
CA THR A 186 32.84 5.04 -27.76
C THR A 186 33.71 3.87 -28.20
N ALA A 187 33.21 2.64 -28.03
CA ALA A 187 33.87 1.44 -28.52
C ALA A 187 32.91 0.61 -29.40
N GLY A 188 33.44 -0.06 -30.41
CA GLY A 188 32.69 -0.90 -31.34
C GLY A 188 33.58 -1.63 -32.33
N ASN A 189 33.15 -1.76 -33.58
CA ASN A 189 33.95 -2.40 -34.63
C ASN A 189 34.09 -1.57 -35.91
N ILE A 190 35.19 -1.78 -36.64
CA ILE A 190 35.43 -1.18 -37.96
C ILE A 190 35.97 -2.24 -38.92
N ALA A 191 35.61 -2.16 -40.21
CA ALA A 191 36.08 -3.09 -41.24
C ALA A 191 37.07 -2.39 -42.20
N PRO A 192 38.35 -2.19 -41.82
CA PRO A 192 39.29 -1.38 -42.60
C PRO A 192 39.64 -2.00 -43.97
N ASN A 193 39.50 -3.32 -44.12
CA ASN A 193 39.88 -4.06 -45.34
C ASN A 193 38.73 -4.89 -45.98
N LEU A 194 37.47 -4.65 -45.58
CA LEU A 194 36.24 -5.36 -46.06
C LEU A 194 36.19 -6.89 -45.84
N SER A 195 37.22 -7.50 -45.26
CA SER A 195 37.30 -8.95 -45.01
C SER A 195 37.43 -9.34 -43.53
N SER A 196 37.63 -8.37 -42.63
CA SER A 196 37.81 -8.57 -41.19
C SER A 196 37.34 -7.33 -40.43
N THR A 197 37.00 -7.49 -39.15
CA THR A 197 36.62 -6.39 -38.26
C THR A 197 37.61 -6.25 -37.12
N ASP A 198 37.98 -5.00 -36.80
CA ASP A 198 38.88 -4.65 -35.70
C ASP A 198 38.10 -3.88 -34.63
N PHE A 199 38.61 -3.87 -33.39
CA PHE A 199 38.07 -2.97 -32.36
C PHE A 199 38.21 -1.52 -32.83
N SER A 200 37.12 -0.76 -32.76
CA SER A 200 37.11 0.67 -33.03
C SER A 200 36.90 1.44 -31.73
N ILE A 201 37.77 2.39 -31.43
CA ILE A 201 37.64 3.31 -30.30
C ILE A 201 37.67 4.73 -30.84
N VAL A 202 36.68 5.54 -30.48
CA VAL A 202 36.56 6.93 -30.93
C VAL A 202 36.43 7.85 -29.74
N ARG A 203 37.17 8.96 -29.73
CA ARG A 203 37.02 10.02 -28.73
C ARG A 203 36.52 11.31 -29.35
N LEU A 204 35.47 11.86 -28.74
CA LEU A 204 34.82 13.11 -29.12
C LEU A 204 35.02 14.15 -28.02
N ASN A 205 35.18 15.40 -28.42
CA ASN A 205 35.06 16.56 -27.54
C ASN A 205 33.60 16.73 -27.11
N GLU A 206 33.37 17.53 -26.06
CA GLU A 206 32.03 17.84 -25.57
C GLU A 206 31.08 18.39 -26.63
N ASN A 207 31.57 19.04 -27.69
CA ASN A 207 30.74 19.59 -28.76
C ASN A 207 30.44 18.61 -29.91
N GLY A 208 30.89 17.34 -29.81
CA GLY A 208 30.70 16.33 -30.84
C GLY A 208 31.81 16.25 -31.90
N SER A 209 32.77 17.19 -31.90
CA SER A 209 33.94 17.10 -32.81
C SER A 209 34.93 16.01 -32.37
N PHE A 210 35.58 15.33 -33.32
CA PHE A 210 36.64 14.35 -33.03
C PHE A 210 37.80 15.00 -32.25
N ASP A 211 38.30 14.30 -31.22
CA ASP A 211 39.43 14.77 -30.42
C ASP A 211 40.77 14.41 -31.06
N THR A 212 41.39 15.36 -31.74
CA THR A 212 42.69 15.19 -32.41
C THR A 212 43.88 14.97 -31.46
N THR A 213 43.68 15.06 -30.13
CA THR A 213 44.70 14.65 -29.15
C THR A 213 44.68 13.15 -28.85
N PHE A 214 43.71 12.41 -29.40
CA PHE A 214 43.59 10.95 -29.32
C PHE A 214 43.97 10.35 -30.67
N ASP A 215 45.09 9.63 -30.74
CA ASP A 215 45.63 9.02 -31.98
C ASP A 215 45.66 9.95 -33.22
N SER A 216 45.88 11.25 -32.98
CA SER A 216 45.92 12.35 -33.98
C SER A 216 44.63 12.69 -34.73
N ASP A 217 43.70 11.76 -34.92
CA ASP A 217 42.45 11.95 -35.67
C ASP A 217 41.18 11.62 -34.88
N GLY A 218 41.32 11.25 -33.60
CA GLY A 218 40.24 10.90 -32.70
C GLY A 218 39.80 9.43 -32.78
N LYS A 219 40.50 8.58 -33.53
CA LYS A 219 40.08 7.20 -33.82
C LYS A 219 41.24 6.23 -33.65
N VAL A 220 40.98 5.10 -33.01
CA VAL A 220 41.93 3.98 -32.87
C VAL A 220 41.30 2.71 -33.41
N SER A 221 42.07 1.96 -34.20
CA SER A 221 41.75 0.57 -34.60
C SER A 221 42.70 -0.41 -33.95
N VAL A 222 42.19 -1.43 -33.26
CA VAL A 222 43.01 -2.47 -32.61
C VAL A 222 42.66 -3.85 -33.16
N GLU A 223 43.60 -4.43 -33.93
CA GLU A 223 43.59 -5.85 -34.32
C GLU A 223 44.07 -6.70 -33.14
N ILE A 224 43.29 -7.69 -32.71
CA ILE A 224 43.61 -8.55 -31.55
C ILE A 224 44.16 -9.92 -31.98
N GLY A 225 43.67 -10.41 -33.13
CA GLY A 225 44.06 -11.67 -33.73
C GLY A 225 45.53 -11.76 -34.18
N ASN A 226 45.92 -12.94 -34.66
CA ASN A 226 47.26 -13.16 -35.17
C ASN A 226 47.39 -12.54 -36.58
N THR A 227 48.34 -11.62 -36.75
CA THR A 227 48.48 -10.82 -37.99
C THR A 227 48.54 -11.69 -39.25
N GLY A 228 47.67 -11.39 -40.23
CA GLY A 228 47.68 -12.04 -41.56
C GLY A 228 46.50 -12.96 -41.88
N PHE A 229 45.47 -12.98 -41.02
CA PHE A 229 44.24 -13.74 -41.24
C PHE A 229 43.01 -12.85 -41.01
N ALA A 230 41.87 -13.20 -41.62
CA ALA A 230 40.61 -12.47 -41.43
C ALA A 230 40.00 -12.83 -40.07
N THR A 231 40.11 -11.96 -39.08
CA THR A 231 39.56 -12.13 -37.72
C THR A 231 38.43 -11.14 -37.49
N ASP A 232 37.30 -11.56 -36.90
CA ASP A 232 36.24 -10.64 -36.49
C ASP A 232 36.39 -10.26 -35.02
N ASP A 233 36.78 -9.01 -34.79
CA ASP A 233 36.90 -8.40 -33.47
C ASP A 233 35.73 -7.42 -33.25
N LEU A 234 35.00 -7.61 -32.15
CA LEU A 234 33.86 -6.76 -31.78
C LEU A 234 34.00 -6.30 -30.34
N ALA A 235 34.20 -4.99 -30.13
CA ALA A 235 34.10 -4.37 -28.81
C ALA A 235 32.63 -4.16 -28.44
N THR A 236 32.25 -4.56 -27.23
CA THR A 236 30.87 -4.53 -26.73
C THR A 236 30.73 -3.68 -25.47
N SER A 237 31.84 -3.37 -24.79
CA SER A 237 31.83 -2.60 -23.54
C SER A 237 33.09 -1.74 -23.38
N ILE A 238 32.91 -0.64 -22.64
CA ILE A 238 33.96 0.32 -22.31
C ILE A 238 33.81 0.76 -20.85
N ALA A 239 34.93 0.89 -20.15
CA ALA A 239 34.99 1.41 -18.80
C ALA A 239 36.23 2.29 -18.59
N LEU A 240 36.14 3.26 -17.69
CA LEU A 240 37.17 4.27 -17.46
C LEU A 240 37.86 4.06 -16.12
N GLN A 241 39.18 4.20 -16.10
CA GLN A 241 39.97 4.23 -14.87
C GLN A 241 40.14 5.66 -14.36
N LEU A 242 40.33 5.84 -13.06
CA LEU A 242 40.54 7.15 -12.43
C LEU A 242 41.80 7.87 -12.91
N ASP A 243 42.79 7.13 -13.43
CA ASP A 243 44.02 7.67 -14.02
C ASP A 243 43.87 8.09 -15.49
N GLY A 244 42.65 8.01 -16.04
CA GLY A 244 42.34 8.39 -17.41
C GLY A 244 42.54 7.28 -18.45
N LYS A 245 42.99 6.08 -18.04
CA LYS A 245 43.08 4.94 -18.96
C LYS A 245 41.69 4.41 -19.34
N ILE A 246 41.61 3.84 -20.54
CA ILE A 246 40.38 3.32 -21.14
C ILE A 246 40.49 1.81 -21.26
N VAL A 247 39.55 1.07 -20.66
CA VAL A 247 39.46 -0.39 -20.74
C VAL A 247 38.32 -0.74 -21.68
N VAL A 248 38.61 -1.53 -22.71
CA VAL A 248 37.65 -1.97 -23.73
C VAL A 248 37.59 -3.48 -23.74
N GLY A 249 36.39 -4.04 -23.79
CA GLY A 249 36.19 -5.49 -23.86
C GLY A 249 35.21 -5.91 -24.91
N GLY A 250 35.36 -7.15 -25.34
CA GLY A 250 34.50 -7.77 -26.32
C GLY A 250 34.97 -9.17 -26.69
N GLN A 251 34.91 -9.49 -27.98
CA GLN A 251 35.26 -10.78 -28.53
C GLN A 251 36.28 -10.66 -29.67
N SER A 252 37.13 -11.67 -29.84
CA SER A 252 38.09 -11.78 -30.95
C SER A 252 38.16 -13.21 -31.49
N ASP A 253 38.20 -13.37 -32.80
CA ASP A 253 38.41 -14.66 -33.49
C ASP A 253 39.90 -14.99 -33.61
N PHE A 254 40.46 -15.74 -32.66
CA PHE A 254 41.92 -15.94 -32.58
C PHE A 254 42.46 -17.15 -33.39
N THR A 255 41.67 -18.21 -33.64
CA THR A 255 42.16 -19.47 -34.27
C THR A 255 41.25 -20.13 -35.32
N PHE A 256 40.44 -19.36 -36.07
CA PHE A 256 39.48 -19.86 -37.08
C PHE A 256 38.33 -20.76 -36.58
N THR A 257 38.31 -21.14 -35.30
CA THR A 257 37.34 -22.11 -34.80
C THR A 257 36.44 -21.61 -33.67
N GLY A 258 36.65 -20.41 -33.13
CA GLY A 258 35.79 -19.81 -32.10
C GLY A 258 36.25 -18.41 -31.68
N ARG A 259 35.36 -17.72 -30.96
CA ARG A 259 35.56 -16.36 -30.41
C ARG A 259 35.95 -16.45 -28.95
N ASP A 260 37.00 -15.72 -28.56
CA ASP A 260 37.45 -15.61 -27.18
C ASP A 260 37.20 -14.22 -26.61
N TRP A 261 37.18 -14.12 -25.28
CA TRP A 261 37.14 -12.83 -24.60
C TRP A 261 38.43 -12.06 -24.85
N ALA A 262 38.28 -10.79 -25.21
CA ALA A 262 39.40 -9.89 -25.42
C ALA A 262 39.22 -8.61 -24.61
N VAL A 263 40.24 -8.22 -23.88
CA VAL A 263 40.31 -6.95 -23.13
C VAL A 263 41.53 -6.17 -23.60
N VAL A 264 41.33 -4.91 -23.95
CA VAL A 264 42.37 -3.98 -24.37
C VAL A 264 42.41 -2.79 -23.42
N ARG A 265 43.61 -2.30 -23.11
CA ARG A 265 43.76 -1.04 -22.36
C ARG A 265 44.54 0.00 -23.15
N LEU A 266 43.99 1.21 -23.20
CA LEU A 266 44.60 2.37 -23.84
C LEU A 266 44.98 3.43 -22.81
N ASN A 267 46.05 4.15 -23.10
CA ASN A 267 46.45 5.38 -22.41
C ASN A 267 45.52 6.54 -22.79
N PRO A 268 45.53 7.65 -22.02
CA PRO A 268 44.74 8.84 -22.33
C PRO A 268 45.01 9.47 -23.70
N ASP A 269 46.10 9.13 -24.38
CA ASP A 269 46.44 9.61 -25.74
C ASP A 269 46.00 8.65 -26.86
N GLY A 270 45.44 7.49 -26.53
CA GLY A 270 45.02 6.46 -27.49
C GLY A 270 46.09 5.41 -27.78
N ALA A 271 47.31 5.53 -27.24
CA ALA A 271 48.32 4.48 -27.38
C ALA A 271 47.98 3.25 -26.52
N LEU A 272 48.25 2.03 -27.02
CA LEU A 272 48.12 0.80 -26.24
C LEU A 272 49.00 0.85 -24.97
N ASP A 273 48.41 0.49 -23.83
CA ASP A 273 49.13 0.41 -22.56
C ASP A 273 49.96 -0.87 -22.48
N THR A 274 51.26 -0.76 -22.77
CA THR A 274 52.18 -1.91 -22.75
C THR A 274 52.39 -2.52 -21.36
N SER A 275 51.91 -1.89 -20.28
CA SER A 275 51.90 -2.46 -18.92
C SER A 275 50.71 -3.37 -18.65
N PHE A 276 49.76 -3.48 -19.59
CA PHE A 276 48.57 -4.32 -19.49
C PHE A 276 48.68 -5.56 -20.37
N GLY A 277 48.63 -6.74 -19.76
CA GLY A 277 48.68 -8.01 -20.49
C GLY A 277 49.91 -8.11 -21.41
N ILE A 278 49.70 -8.64 -22.63
CA ILE A 278 50.74 -8.72 -23.66
C ILE A 278 50.51 -7.59 -24.66
N GLY A 279 51.31 -6.52 -24.57
CA GLY A 279 51.26 -5.39 -25.51
C GLY A 279 49.95 -4.61 -25.47
N GLY A 280 49.32 -4.51 -24.29
CA GLY A 280 48.03 -3.82 -24.11
C GLY A 280 46.80 -4.71 -24.26
N LYS A 281 46.98 -6.03 -24.41
CA LYS A 281 45.91 -6.99 -24.75
C LYS A 281 45.90 -8.17 -23.79
N VAL A 282 44.70 -8.60 -23.43
CA VAL A 282 44.42 -9.80 -22.64
C VAL A 282 43.42 -10.65 -23.40
N ARG A 283 43.70 -11.96 -23.48
CA ARG A 283 42.80 -12.98 -24.02
C ARG A 283 42.38 -13.91 -22.89
N THR A 284 41.10 -14.25 -22.82
CA THR A 284 40.56 -15.20 -21.84
C THR A 284 39.64 -16.18 -22.56
N THR A 285 39.77 -17.47 -22.25
CA THR A 285 39.07 -18.54 -22.96
C THR A 285 38.45 -19.52 -21.97
N PHE A 286 37.14 -19.70 -21.94
CA PHE A 286 36.47 -20.54 -20.93
C PHE A 286 36.36 -22.02 -21.33
N GLY A 287 36.63 -22.33 -22.60
CA GLY A 287 36.57 -23.69 -23.17
C GLY A 287 37.75 -24.04 -24.10
N GLY A 288 37.59 -25.14 -24.86
CA GLY A 288 38.53 -25.50 -25.93
C GLY A 288 38.24 -24.72 -27.22
N ASN A 289 39.14 -24.79 -28.20
CA ASN A 289 39.23 -23.94 -29.41
C ASN A 289 37.96 -23.73 -30.30
N ASN A 290 36.77 -24.23 -29.94
CA ASN A 290 35.54 -24.16 -30.74
C ASN A 290 34.34 -23.47 -30.03
N SER A 291 34.55 -22.73 -28.94
CA SER A 291 33.48 -21.99 -28.25
C SER A 291 33.31 -20.58 -28.83
N ASN A 292 32.05 -20.12 -28.90
CA ASN A 292 31.73 -18.71 -29.18
C ASN A 292 31.48 -18.00 -27.85
N GLU A 293 32.48 -17.26 -27.39
CA GLU A 293 32.53 -16.56 -26.11
C GLU A 293 32.56 -15.05 -26.37
N SER A 294 31.88 -14.28 -25.52
CA SER A 294 31.83 -12.83 -25.68
C SER A 294 31.72 -12.16 -24.33
N ILE A 295 32.53 -11.12 -24.12
CA ILE A 295 32.28 -10.12 -23.10
C ILE A 295 31.08 -9.30 -23.56
N ASN A 296 30.14 -9.03 -22.67
CA ASN A 296 29.04 -8.10 -22.93
C ASN A 296 29.17 -6.81 -22.08
N ALA A 297 29.79 -6.89 -20.90
CA ALA A 297 30.01 -5.72 -20.05
C ALA A 297 31.31 -5.80 -19.24
N ILE A 298 31.93 -4.65 -19.01
CA ILE A 298 33.09 -4.47 -18.13
C ILE A 298 32.79 -3.39 -17.09
N ALA A 299 33.25 -3.61 -15.86
CA ALA A 299 33.34 -2.60 -14.81
C ALA A 299 34.77 -2.52 -14.28
N VAL A 300 35.19 -1.31 -13.90
CA VAL A 300 36.50 -1.05 -13.27
C VAL A 300 36.25 -0.59 -11.85
N GLU A 301 36.91 -1.24 -10.90
CA GLU A 301 36.93 -0.82 -9.50
C GLU A 301 37.87 0.38 -9.30
N ALA A 302 37.62 1.15 -8.23
CA ALA A 302 38.55 2.22 -7.81
C ALA A 302 39.98 1.70 -7.51
N SER A 303 40.11 0.41 -7.19
CA SER A 303 41.39 -0.29 -7.00
C SER A 303 42.20 -0.50 -8.29
N GLY A 304 41.58 -0.29 -9.45
CA GLY A 304 42.15 -0.58 -10.76
C GLY A 304 41.91 -2.01 -11.24
N ARG A 305 41.23 -2.86 -10.45
CA ARG A 305 40.77 -4.19 -10.89
C ARG A 305 39.65 -4.07 -11.91
N ILE A 306 39.61 -5.03 -12.82
CA ILE A 306 38.67 -5.07 -13.95
C ILE A 306 37.82 -6.33 -13.80
N THR A 307 36.50 -6.17 -13.86
CA THR A 307 35.55 -7.28 -13.87
C THR A 307 34.83 -7.29 -15.22
N ALA A 308 34.86 -8.43 -15.90
CA ALA A 308 34.19 -8.65 -17.17
C ALA A 308 33.09 -9.71 -17.00
N VAL A 309 31.92 -9.46 -17.60
CA VAL A 309 30.77 -10.36 -17.62
C VAL A 309 30.35 -10.63 -19.06
N GLY A 310 29.93 -11.86 -19.31
CA GLY A 310 29.49 -12.28 -20.63
C GLY A 310 28.97 -13.70 -20.61
N HIS A 311 29.30 -14.46 -21.66
CA HIS A 311 29.06 -15.89 -21.71
C HIS A 311 30.33 -16.66 -22.08
N GLY A 312 30.46 -17.85 -21.49
CA GLY A 312 31.56 -18.78 -21.67
C GLY A 312 31.06 -20.21 -21.66
N VAL A 313 31.89 -21.14 -22.15
CA VAL A 313 31.54 -22.56 -22.29
C VAL A 313 32.61 -23.41 -21.61
N GLU A 314 32.28 -24.01 -20.47
CA GLU A 314 33.19 -24.90 -19.74
C GLU A 314 32.56 -26.30 -19.58
N GLY A 315 32.91 -27.23 -20.49
CA GLY A 315 32.48 -28.63 -20.39
C GLY A 315 30.96 -28.91 -20.51
N GLY A 316 30.14 -27.91 -20.88
CA GLY A 316 28.67 -27.97 -20.92
C GLY A 316 28.05 -26.85 -21.79
N PRO A 317 26.77 -26.48 -21.60
CA PRO A 317 26.18 -25.34 -22.31
C PRO A 317 26.73 -23.98 -21.85
N ARG A 318 26.36 -22.90 -22.56
CA ARG A 318 26.79 -21.52 -22.26
C ARG A 318 26.29 -21.06 -20.88
N GLY A 319 27.18 -20.64 -19.99
CA GLY A 319 26.83 -20.11 -18.67
C GLY A 319 27.14 -18.62 -18.49
N PHE A 320 26.68 -18.04 -17.37
CA PHE A 320 27.14 -16.72 -16.91
C PHE A 320 28.63 -16.80 -16.65
N ALA A 321 29.42 -16.15 -17.49
CA ALA A 321 30.86 -16.09 -17.32
C ALA A 321 31.23 -14.76 -16.67
N VAL A 322 32.09 -14.82 -15.66
CA VAL A 322 32.69 -13.66 -15.00
C VAL A 322 34.20 -13.88 -14.95
N ALA A 323 34.99 -12.90 -15.38
CA ALA A 323 36.45 -12.90 -15.20
C ALA A 323 36.89 -11.62 -14.48
N ARG A 324 37.89 -11.75 -13.63
CA ARG A 324 38.49 -10.64 -12.89
C ARG A 324 39.97 -10.54 -13.17
N TYR A 325 40.42 -9.33 -13.45
CA TYR A 325 41.80 -9.00 -13.76
C TYR A 325 42.35 -7.98 -12.77
N ASN A 326 43.63 -8.14 -12.43
CA ASN A 326 44.39 -7.12 -11.72
C ASN A 326 44.63 -5.89 -12.62
N GLY A 327 45.12 -4.81 -12.01
CA GLY A 327 45.45 -3.58 -12.73
C GLY A 327 46.58 -3.72 -13.77
N ASP A 328 47.22 -4.87 -13.90
CA ASP A 328 48.19 -5.21 -14.96
C ASP A 328 47.63 -6.17 -16.03
N GLY A 329 46.36 -6.56 -15.92
CA GLY A 329 45.71 -7.50 -16.84
C GLY A 329 45.99 -8.96 -16.55
N SER A 330 46.76 -9.29 -15.51
CA SER A 330 46.87 -10.66 -15.02
C SER A 330 45.54 -11.13 -14.37
N PRO A 331 45.17 -12.41 -14.46
CA PRO A 331 44.00 -12.93 -13.76
C PRO A 331 44.11 -12.72 -12.24
N ASP A 332 43.01 -12.30 -11.60
CA ASP A 332 42.93 -12.22 -10.14
C ASP A 332 42.75 -13.62 -9.54
N LEU A 333 43.86 -14.28 -9.20
CA LEU A 333 43.82 -15.66 -8.67
C LEU A 333 43.09 -15.79 -7.32
N ALA A 334 42.76 -14.69 -6.64
CA ALA A 334 41.90 -14.74 -5.47
C ALA A 334 40.41 -14.97 -5.84
N PHE A 335 40.05 -14.71 -7.09
CA PHE A 335 38.71 -14.93 -7.65
C PHE A 335 38.65 -16.33 -8.29
N SER A 336 37.91 -17.25 -7.67
CA SER A 336 37.70 -18.64 -8.12
C SER A 336 38.96 -19.48 -8.34
N GLY A 337 40.13 -19.01 -7.90
CA GLY A 337 41.42 -19.71 -8.00
C GLY A 337 42.16 -19.53 -9.33
N ASP A 338 41.45 -19.22 -10.42
CA ASP A 338 42.00 -19.02 -11.77
C ASP A 338 41.60 -17.66 -12.40
N GLY A 339 40.92 -16.80 -11.63
CA GLY A 339 40.48 -15.47 -12.04
C GLY A 339 39.17 -15.45 -12.82
N ARG A 340 38.41 -16.55 -12.85
CA ARG A 340 37.18 -16.64 -13.63
C ARG A 340 36.20 -17.69 -13.10
N VAL A 341 34.92 -17.54 -13.46
CA VAL A 341 33.89 -18.51 -13.12
C VAL A 341 32.85 -18.58 -14.24
N VAL A 342 32.41 -19.80 -14.57
CA VAL A 342 31.18 -20.03 -15.36
C VAL A 342 30.13 -20.59 -14.42
N THR A 343 29.06 -19.84 -14.21
CA THR A 343 27.94 -20.27 -13.37
C THR A 343 26.79 -20.77 -14.23
N PRO A 344 26.45 -22.07 -14.16
CA PRO A 344 25.23 -22.58 -14.74
C PRO A 344 24.02 -22.13 -13.88
N THR A 345 22.98 -21.61 -14.53
CA THR A 345 21.79 -21.08 -13.85
C THR A 345 20.55 -21.93 -14.07
N SER A 346 20.43 -22.64 -15.20
CA SER A 346 19.43 -23.69 -15.42
C SER A 346 19.86 -24.64 -16.56
N GLY A 347 19.38 -25.89 -16.56
CA GLY A 347 19.89 -26.98 -17.42
C GLY A 347 19.53 -26.92 -18.92
N ASN A 348 19.06 -25.79 -19.47
CA ASN A 348 18.53 -25.68 -20.84
C ASN A 348 19.42 -24.89 -21.82
N GLY A 349 20.50 -24.28 -21.35
CA GLY A 349 21.71 -24.06 -22.13
C GLY A 349 21.77 -22.85 -23.05
N ASN A 350 21.20 -21.72 -22.62
CA ASN A 350 21.48 -20.42 -23.23
C ASN A 350 21.41 -19.34 -22.15
N GLU A 351 22.51 -19.19 -21.40
CA GLU A 351 22.64 -18.23 -20.33
C GLU A 351 23.68 -17.17 -20.72
N GLN A 352 23.37 -15.89 -20.53
CA GLN A 352 24.30 -14.80 -20.85
C GLN A 352 24.17 -13.65 -19.85
N GLY A 353 25.31 -13.26 -19.26
CA GLY A 353 25.41 -11.96 -18.59
C GLY A 353 25.58 -10.85 -19.63
N TRP A 354 24.81 -9.78 -19.49
CA TRP A 354 24.82 -8.60 -20.36
C TRP A 354 25.26 -7.33 -19.66
N GLY A 355 25.06 -7.23 -18.35
CA GLY A 355 25.45 -6.09 -17.53
C GLY A 355 26.34 -6.53 -16.36
N VAL A 356 27.28 -5.67 -15.98
CA VAL A 356 28.07 -5.82 -14.77
C VAL A 356 28.11 -4.53 -13.97
N ALA A 357 28.00 -4.65 -12.66
CA ALA A 357 28.29 -3.58 -11.73
C ALA A 357 29.07 -4.13 -10.54
N VAL A 358 30.04 -3.36 -10.05
CA VAL A 358 30.79 -3.72 -8.84
C VAL A 358 30.33 -2.83 -7.70
N GLN A 359 29.86 -3.45 -6.63
CA GLN A 359 29.43 -2.75 -5.42
C GLN A 359 30.66 -2.18 -4.68
N PRO A 360 30.50 -1.13 -3.85
CA PRO A 360 31.61 -0.56 -3.08
C PRO A 360 32.31 -1.56 -2.14
N ASP A 361 31.62 -2.63 -1.72
CA ASP A 361 32.17 -3.71 -0.90
C ASP A 361 32.95 -4.76 -1.71
N GLY A 362 33.05 -4.58 -3.03
CA GLY A 362 33.76 -5.48 -3.94
C GLY A 362 32.93 -6.66 -4.45
N LYS A 363 31.64 -6.76 -4.10
CA LYS A 363 30.74 -7.75 -4.69
C LYS A 363 30.39 -7.39 -6.12
N ILE A 364 30.18 -8.42 -6.93
CA ILE A 364 29.96 -8.28 -8.37
C ILE A 364 28.52 -8.67 -8.68
N ILE A 365 27.78 -7.77 -9.32
CA ILE A 365 26.46 -8.03 -9.89
C ILE A 365 26.62 -8.33 -11.37
N ALA A 366 26.17 -9.51 -11.79
CA ALA A 366 26.06 -9.89 -13.19
C ALA A 366 24.58 -10.03 -13.56
N ALA A 367 24.08 -9.16 -14.43
CA ALA A 367 22.70 -9.17 -14.89
C ALA A 367 22.61 -9.63 -16.34
N GLY A 368 21.55 -10.34 -16.70
CA GLY A 368 21.42 -10.93 -18.02
C GLY A 368 20.12 -11.71 -18.18
N TYR A 369 20.21 -12.86 -18.84
CA TYR A 369 19.09 -13.78 -18.95
C TYR A 369 19.51 -15.23 -18.76
N SER A 370 18.56 -16.04 -18.27
CA SER A 370 18.67 -17.49 -18.15
C SER A 370 17.40 -18.10 -18.74
N GLY A 371 17.51 -18.77 -19.88
CA GLY A 371 16.33 -19.22 -20.62
C GLY A 371 15.46 -18.05 -21.09
N LEU A 372 14.28 -17.90 -20.48
CA LEU A 372 13.32 -16.84 -20.77
C LEU A 372 13.27 -15.73 -19.70
N GLU A 373 14.02 -15.89 -18.62
CA GLU A 373 13.91 -15.03 -17.43
C GLU A 373 15.06 -14.03 -17.37
N ILE A 374 14.79 -12.85 -16.78
CA ILE A 374 15.87 -11.98 -16.31
C ILE A 374 16.63 -12.74 -15.23
N ALA A 375 17.95 -12.77 -15.34
CA ALA A 375 18.80 -13.41 -14.35
C ALA A 375 19.78 -12.39 -13.74
N VAL A 376 19.87 -12.37 -12.42
CA VAL A 376 20.85 -11.56 -11.68
C VAL A 376 21.63 -12.46 -10.75
N LEU A 377 22.94 -12.47 -10.89
CA LEU A 377 23.84 -13.23 -10.03
C LEU A 377 24.69 -12.26 -9.24
N ARG A 378 24.86 -12.54 -7.94
CA ARG A 378 25.84 -11.84 -7.12
C ARG A 378 26.98 -12.74 -6.71
N TYR A 379 28.19 -12.28 -6.96
CA TYR A 379 29.43 -12.94 -6.55
C TYR A 379 30.10 -12.15 -5.43
N ASN A 380 30.64 -12.89 -4.47
CA ASN A 380 31.61 -12.36 -3.52
C ASN A 380 32.93 -12.03 -4.23
N ASN A 381 33.80 -11.30 -3.52
CA ASN A 381 35.12 -10.91 -4.02
C ASN A 381 36.03 -12.12 -4.35
N ASP A 382 35.68 -13.33 -3.89
CA ASP A 382 36.37 -14.60 -4.15
C ASP A 382 35.74 -15.41 -5.30
N GLY A 383 34.70 -14.89 -5.97
CA GLY A 383 34.03 -15.54 -7.10
C GLY A 383 33.06 -16.64 -6.71
N ILE A 384 32.80 -16.84 -5.42
CA ILE A 384 31.71 -17.69 -4.94
C ILE A 384 30.40 -16.89 -4.95
N LEU A 385 29.28 -17.52 -5.33
CA LEU A 385 27.96 -16.90 -5.23
C LEU A 385 27.67 -16.44 -3.81
N ASP A 386 27.15 -15.23 -3.69
CA ASP A 386 26.81 -14.64 -2.41
C ASP A 386 25.42 -15.12 -1.97
N THR A 387 25.37 -16.13 -1.10
CA THR A 387 24.10 -16.67 -0.58
C THR A 387 23.32 -15.71 0.32
N THR A 388 23.88 -14.55 0.67
CA THR A 388 23.13 -13.47 1.33
C THR A 388 22.28 -12.66 0.36
N PHE A 389 22.45 -12.88 -0.94
CA PHE A 389 21.60 -12.38 -2.01
C PHE A 389 20.57 -13.47 -2.37
N SER A 390 19.28 -13.17 -2.31
CA SER A 390 18.15 -14.06 -2.64
C SER A 390 18.15 -15.45 -1.98
N GLY A 391 19.00 -15.67 -0.96
CA GLY A 391 19.21 -16.96 -0.29
C GLY A 391 20.17 -17.92 -1.01
N ASP A 392 20.43 -17.72 -2.31
CA ASP A 392 21.22 -18.62 -3.16
C ASP A 392 22.19 -17.91 -4.12
N GLY A 393 22.26 -16.58 -4.09
CA GLY A 393 23.10 -15.76 -4.95
C GLY A 393 22.49 -15.47 -6.32
N LYS A 394 21.24 -15.89 -6.59
CA LYS A 394 20.61 -15.84 -7.91
C LYS A 394 19.16 -15.34 -7.84
N ILE A 395 18.86 -14.37 -8.67
CA ILE A 395 17.48 -13.94 -8.92
C ILE A 395 17.11 -14.37 -10.32
N PHE A 396 15.95 -15.01 -10.44
CA PHE A 396 15.25 -15.19 -11.70
C PHE A 396 13.95 -14.42 -11.64
N MET A 397 13.73 -13.54 -12.61
CA MET A 397 12.55 -12.71 -12.70
C MET A 397 11.87 -12.95 -14.04
N THR A 398 10.68 -13.54 -13.96
CA THR A 398 9.73 -13.61 -15.06
C THR A 398 8.86 -12.35 -15.01
N ILE A 399 8.92 -11.53 -16.06
CA ILE A 399 8.11 -10.31 -16.18
C ILE A 399 6.74 -10.63 -16.79
N TYR A 400 6.74 -11.39 -17.90
CA TYR A 400 5.53 -11.93 -18.52
C TYR A 400 5.50 -13.45 -18.34
N GLN A 401 4.51 -13.95 -17.60
CA GLN A 401 4.29 -15.39 -17.46
C GLN A 401 4.02 -16.02 -18.84
N GLY A 402 4.81 -17.03 -19.22
CA GLY A 402 4.76 -17.62 -20.58
C GLY A 402 5.28 -16.69 -21.69
N GLY A 403 5.99 -15.62 -21.30
CA GLY A 403 6.56 -14.60 -22.18
C GLY A 403 7.63 -15.10 -23.13
N GLY A 404 7.99 -14.24 -24.09
CA GLY A 404 9.24 -14.35 -24.82
C GLY A 404 10.44 -14.12 -23.89
N GLN A 405 11.65 -14.14 -24.46
CA GLN A 405 12.85 -13.94 -23.67
C GLN A 405 12.83 -12.57 -22.97
N SER A 406 13.07 -12.58 -21.66
CA SER A 406 13.28 -11.37 -20.85
C SER A 406 14.76 -11.23 -20.54
N VAL A 407 15.31 -10.03 -20.76
CA VAL A 407 16.75 -9.79 -20.65
C VAL A 407 17.00 -8.49 -19.91
N ALA A 408 17.79 -8.54 -18.84
CA ALA A 408 18.44 -7.34 -18.30
C ALA A 408 19.70 -7.06 -19.13
N ARG A 409 19.79 -5.88 -19.73
CA ARG A 409 20.96 -5.44 -20.52
C ARG A 409 21.83 -4.45 -19.77
N GLY A 410 21.19 -3.51 -19.08
CA GLY A 410 21.84 -2.55 -18.21
C GLY A 410 21.71 -2.96 -16.75
N VAL A 411 22.77 -2.76 -15.99
CA VAL A 411 22.74 -2.82 -14.52
C VAL A 411 23.50 -1.63 -13.97
N LEU A 412 22.96 -1.03 -12.92
CA LEU A 412 23.67 -0.06 -12.10
C LEU A 412 23.50 -0.40 -10.63
N VAL A 413 24.52 -0.04 -9.86
CA VAL A 413 24.45 -0.06 -8.40
C VAL A 413 24.26 1.38 -7.97
N GLU A 414 23.15 1.63 -7.31
CA GLU A 414 22.88 2.92 -6.70
C GLU A 414 23.83 3.13 -5.50
N PRO A 415 24.09 4.38 -5.10
CA PRO A 415 24.93 4.65 -3.93
C PRO A 415 24.47 3.98 -2.63
N ASN A 416 23.18 3.64 -2.52
CA ASN A 416 22.59 2.92 -1.39
C ASN A 416 22.72 1.38 -1.48
N GLY A 417 23.36 0.86 -2.54
CA GLY A 417 23.55 -0.57 -2.76
C GLY A 417 22.42 -1.27 -3.51
N ASN A 418 21.34 -0.56 -3.85
CA ASN A 418 20.26 -1.12 -4.67
C ASN A 418 20.74 -1.39 -6.08
N ILE A 419 20.13 -2.39 -6.69
CA ILE A 419 20.45 -2.88 -8.02
C ILE A 419 19.30 -2.49 -8.92
N VAL A 420 19.58 -1.66 -9.92
CA VAL A 420 18.59 -1.30 -10.93
C VAL A 420 18.99 -1.93 -12.25
N LEU A 421 18.04 -2.62 -12.86
CA LEU A 421 18.17 -3.27 -14.15
C LEU A 421 17.37 -2.49 -15.18
N ALA A 422 17.92 -2.33 -16.38
CA ALA A 422 17.12 -2.00 -17.55
C ALA A 422 17.23 -3.11 -18.58
N GLY A 423 16.12 -3.40 -19.23
CA GLY A 423 16.03 -4.54 -20.11
C GLY A 423 14.80 -4.50 -20.98
N HIS A 424 14.43 -5.68 -21.43
CA HIS A 424 13.17 -5.91 -22.09
C HIS A 424 12.56 -7.23 -21.66
N ALA A 425 11.25 -7.32 -21.79
CA ALA A 425 10.51 -8.55 -21.61
C ALA A 425 9.63 -8.82 -22.82
N GLY A 426 9.83 -9.97 -23.45
CA GLY A 426 9.00 -10.41 -24.55
C GLY A 426 7.61 -10.86 -24.08
N ARG A 427 6.56 -10.44 -24.79
CA ARG A 427 5.21 -10.99 -24.62
C ARG A 427 5.07 -12.25 -25.49
N GLY A 428 4.76 -13.38 -24.86
CA GLY A 428 4.75 -14.70 -25.50
C GLY A 428 3.86 -14.74 -26.75
N GLY A 429 4.32 -15.41 -27.81
CA GLY A 429 3.56 -15.54 -29.06
C GLY A 429 3.56 -14.30 -29.97
N THR A 430 4.27 -13.23 -29.59
CA THR A 430 4.47 -12.03 -30.39
C THR A 430 5.95 -11.72 -30.58
N SER A 431 6.27 -10.82 -31.51
CA SER A 431 7.58 -10.14 -31.54
C SER A 431 7.60 -8.88 -30.68
N ASP A 432 6.62 -8.74 -29.79
CA ASP A 432 6.46 -7.57 -28.94
C ASP A 432 7.24 -7.75 -27.64
N GLU A 433 7.95 -6.72 -27.27
CA GLU A 433 8.84 -6.65 -26.14
C GLU A 433 8.62 -5.29 -25.51
N ASP A 434 8.56 -5.22 -24.19
CA ASP A 434 8.43 -3.94 -23.49
C ASP A 434 9.73 -3.62 -22.77
N ILE A 435 10.02 -2.34 -22.61
CA ILE A 435 11.10 -1.90 -21.75
C ILE A 435 10.75 -2.30 -20.32
N VAL A 436 11.70 -2.93 -19.64
CA VAL A 436 11.57 -3.27 -18.22
C VAL A 436 12.62 -2.50 -17.45
N ILE A 437 12.19 -1.84 -16.39
CA ILE A 437 13.10 -1.44 -15.30
C ILE A 437 12.73 -2.29 -14.10
N ALA A 438 13.72 -2.89 -13.46
CA ALA A 438 13.52 -3.64 -12.22
C ALA A 438 14.49 -3.13 -11.16
N ARG A 439 14.04 -3.07 -9.92
CA ARG A 439 14.85 -2.64 -8.79
C ARG A 439 14.82 -3.70 -7.69
N PHE A 440 16.00 -4.02 -7.20
CA PHE A 440 16.20 -4.96 -6.11
C PHE A 440 16.98 -4.29 -4.99
N GLY A 441 16.66 -4.69 -3.76
CA GLY A 441 17.53 -4.41 -2.63
C GLY A 441 18.90 -5.03 -2.83
N SER A 442 19.87 -4.57 -2.03
CA SER A 442 21.19 -5.21 -1.97
C SER A 442 21.11 -6.67 -1.50
N ASP A 443 19.99 -7.14 -0.96
CA ASP A 443 19.72 -8.53 -0.57
C ASP A 443 19.06 -9.35 -1.69
N GLY A 444 18.74 -8.74 -2.82
CA GLY A 444 18.10 -9.39 -3.97
C GLY A 444 16.59 -9.57 -3.85
N ILE A 445 15.97 -8.93 -2.86
CA ILE A 445 14.51 -8.87 -2.75
C ILE A 445 14.00 -7.77 -3.69
N PRO A 446 12.95 -8.01 -4.50
CA PRO A 446 12.33 -6.98 -5.33
C PRO A 446 11.92 -5.78 -4.48
N SER A 447 12.29 -4.58 -4.91
CA SER A 447 12.00 -3.36 -4.16
C SER A 447 10.51 -3.03 -4.26
N ALA A 448 9.77 -3.14 -3.15
CA ALA A 448 8.33 -2.88 -3.12
C ALA A 448 7.94 -1.42 -3.43
N ASP A 449 8.93 -0.52 -3.59
CA ASP A 449 8.77 0.90 -3.92
C ASP A 449 8.90 1.20 -5.42
N PHE A 450 8.72 0.20 -6.28
CA PHE A 450 9.06 0.29 -7.70
C PHE A 450 8.06 -0.48 -8.60
N GLY A 451 6.97 0.14 -9.10
CA GLY A 451 5.90 -0.52 -9.91
C GLY A 451 4.46 0.01 -9.65
N THR A 452 3.38 -0.73 -10.04
CA THR A 452 1.95 -0.50 -9.65
C THR A 452 1.25 -1.81 -9.22
N PHE A 453 0.37 -1.81 -8.18
CA PHE A 453 0.22 -2.93 -7.20
C PHE A 453 -1.20 -3.17 -6.60
N GLY A 454 -1.38 -4.18 -5.71
CA GLY A 454 -2.54 -4.29 -4.78
C GLY A 454 -3.17 -5.66 -4.51
N TYR A 455 -2.44 -6.75 -4.71
CA TYR A 455 -2.92 -8.10 -4.45
C TYR A 455 -1.79 -9.09 -4.15
N ILE A 456 -2.14 -10.21 -3.54
CA ILE A 456 -1.24 -11.36 -3.30
C ILE A 456 -1.88 -12.63 -3.82
N ILE A 457 -1.09 -13.48 -4.48
CA ILE A 457 -1.50 -14.83 -4.87
C ILE A 457 -0.71 -15.81 -4.02
N THR A 458 -1.43 -16.66 -3.31
CA THR A 458 -0.83 -17.69 -2.46
C THR A 458 -1.19 -19.05 -3.01
N ASN A 459 -0.15 -19.81 -3.35
CA ASN A 459 -0.26 -21.23 -3.63
C ASN A 459 0.30 -22.01 -2.44
N PRO A 460 -0.55 -22.38 -1.47
CA PRO A 460 -0.09 -23.03 -0.24
C PRO A 460 0.38 -24.47 -0.45
N PHE A 461 0.30 -25.05 -1.66
CA PHE A 461 0.42 -26.49 -1.83
C PHE A 461 1.56 -27.02 -2.67
N ASN A 462 2.18 -26.27 -3.59
CA ASN A 462 3.33 -26.66 -4.45
C ASN A 462 3.27 -28.05 -5.16
N GLU A 463 2.25 -28.87 -4.91
CA GLU A 463 2.08 -30.26 -5.33
C GLU A 463 1.05 -30.35 -6.46
N ALA A 464 1.14 -31.41 -7.26
CA ALA A 464 0.22 -31.64 -8.37
C ALA A 464 -1.17 -32.08 -7.87
N GLY A 465 -2.17 -31.19 -8.03
CA GLY A 465 -3.59 -31.61 -8.11
C GLY A 465 -4.52 -31.20 -6.96
N GLY A 466 -4.43 -29.97 -6.42
CA GLY A 466 -5.48 -29.44 -5.54
C GLY A 466 -5.97 -28.06 -5.94
N ASP A 467 -7.28 -27.86 -6.02
CA ASP A 467 -7.92 -26.55 -6.16
C ASP A 467 -8.10 -25.92 -4.77
N ALA A 468 -7.90 -24.61 -4.67
CA ALA A 468 -8.22 -23.84 -3.48
C ALA A 468 -9.52 -23.05 -3.66
N SER A 469 -10.37 -23.03 -2.63
CA SER A 469 -11.58 -22.22 -2.60
C SER A 469 -11.62 -21.41 -1.32
N VAL A 470 -11.66 -20.08 -1.45
CA VAL A 470 -11.84 -19.16 -0.34
C VAL A 470 -13.31 -19.10 0.05
N ARG A 471 -13.60 -19.06 1.35
CA ARG A 471 -14.95 -18.90 1.89
C ARG A 471 -15.10 -17.70 2.82
N SER A 472 -14.04 -17.31 3.51
CA SER A 472 -14.09 -16.26 4.51
C SER A 472 -12.80 -15.47 4.57
N VAL A 473 -12.91 -14.18 4.87
CA VAL A 473 -11.78 -13.33 5.23
C VAL A 473 -12.15 -12.48 6.44
N THR A 474 -11.21 -12.30 7.35
CA THR A 474 -11.36 -11.44 8.52
C THR A 474 -10.02 -10.79 8.85
N VAL A 475 -10.04 -9.72 9.64
CA VAL A 475 -8.85 -8.96 10.01
C VAL A 475 -8.71 -8.96 11.51
N GLN A 476 -7.53 -9.33 11.99
CA GLN A 476 -7.18 -9.23 13.41
C GLN A 476 -6.99 -7.77 13.81
N SER A 477 -7.09 -7.49 15.12
CA SER A 477 -6.90 -6.14 15.65
C SER A 477 -5.51 -5.56 15.37
N ASP A 478 -4.53 -6.42 15.05
CA ASP A 478 -3.17 -6.05 14.64
C ASP A 478 -3.01 -5.91 13.12
N GLY A 479 -4.12 -5.91 12.37
CA GLY A 479 -4.15 -5.75 10.91
C GLY A 479 -3.88 -7.01 10.12
N LYS A 480 -3.51 -8.14 10.76
CA LYS A 480 -3.26 -9.40 10.04
C LYS A 480 -4.53 -9.92 9.38
N ILE A 481 -4.40 -10.39 8.15
CA ILE A 481 -5.53 -10.88 7.35
C ILE A 481 -5.60 -12.40 7.51
N VAL A 482 -6.74 -12.90 7.96
CA VAL A 482 -6.99 -14.33 8.15
C VAL A 482 -8.00 -14.80 7.12
N VAL A 483 -7.58 -15.73 6.27
CA VAL A 483 -8.38 -16.31 5.19
C VAL A 483 -8.76 -17.74 5.53
N GLY A 484 -10.05 -18.04 5.52
CA GLY A 484 -10.60 -19.38 5.55
C GLY A 484 -10.74 -19.94 4.14
N ALA A 485 -10.08 -21.05 3.87
CA ALA A 485 -10.07 -21.67 2.56
C ALA A 485 -10.13 -23.20 2.65
N ASN A 486 -10.41 -23.83 1.51
CA ASN A 486 -10.50 -25.27 1.36
C ASN A 486 -9.53 -25.74 0.29
N ARG A 487 -8.79 -26.81 0.56
CA ARG A 487 -8.05 -27.59 -0.43
C ARG A 487 -8.92 -28.74 -0.90
N ILE A 488 -9.23 -28.78 -2.18
CA ILE A 488 -9.90 -29.90 -2.83
C ILE A 488 -8.81 -30.80 -3.40
N ALA A 489 -8.47 -31.90 -2.72
CA ALA A 489 -7.58 -32.92 -3.27
C ALA A 489 -8.37 -33.92 -4.14
N SER A 490 -7.70 -34.61 -5.07
CA SER A 490 -8.34 -35.40 -6.13
C SER A 490 -9.56 -36.25 -5.68
N SER A 491 -10.65 -36.06 -6.41
CA SER A 491 -11.95 -36.73 -6.50
C SER A 491 -12.78 -37.12 -5.27
N LEU A 492 -12.36 -37.02 -4.00
CA LEU A 492 -13.30 -37.13 -2.84
C LEU A 492 -12.82 -36.52 -1.50
N THR A 493 -11.62 -35.93 -1.40
CA THR A 493 -11.11 -35.42 -0.11
C THR A 493 -10.89 -33.91 -0.07
N THR A 494 -11.56 -33.21 0.85
CA THR A 494 -11.42 -31.76 1.06
C THR A 494 -10.87 -31.46 2.45
N PHE A 495 -9.90 -30.55 2.54
CA PHE A 495 -9.28 -30.14 3.80
C PHE A 495 -9.44 -28.64 4.05
N GLY A 496 -9.81 -28.30 5.28
CA GLY A 496 -9.93 -26.93 5.74
C GLY A 496 -8.57 -26.30 6.03
N LEU A 497 -8.44 -25.01 5.72
CA LEU A 497 -7.24 -24.22 5.89
C LEU A 497 -7.58 -22.88 6.49
N ILE A 498 -6.71 -22.41 7.36
CA ILE A 498 -6.64 -21.03 7.80
C ILE A 498 -5.28 -20.50 7.36
N ILE A 499 -5.29 -19.47 6.55
CA ILE A 499 -4.08 -18.80 6.06
C ILE A 499 -4.03 -17.44 6.71
N ARG A 500 -2.88 -17.06 7.25
CA ARG A 500 -2.67 -15.74 7.80
C ARG A 500 -1.61 -14.99 7.04
N TYR A 501 -1.96 -13.78 6.64
CA TYR A 501 -1.08 -12.80 6.06
C TYR A 501 -0.78 -11.71 7.08
N THR A 502 0.42 -11.17 6.99
CA THR A 502 0.76 -9.84 7.52
C THR A 502 -0.17 -8.78 6.91
N PRO A 503 -0.32 -7.61 7.55
CA PRO A 503 -1.09 -6.51 6.98
C PRO A 503 -0.63 -6.14 5.55
N GLU A 504 0.65 -6.32 5.22
CA GLU A 504 1.26 -5.96 3.93
C GLU A 504 1.14 -7.06 2.87
N GLY A 505 0.58 -8.22 3.22
CA GLY A 505 0.29 -9.31 2.29
C GLY A 505 1.34 -10.42 2.21
N ALA A 506 2.42 -10.38 2.99
CA ALA A 506 3.30 -11.55 3.14
C ALA A 506 2.64 -12.61 4.02
N LEU A 507 2.89 -13.91 3.78
CA LEU A 507 2.49 -15.00 4.69
C LEU A 507 3.11 -14.81 6.08
N ASP A 508 2.33 -14.96 7.15
CA ASP A 508 2.80 -14.77 8.52
C ASP A 508 3.60 -15.99 9.03
N PRO A 509 4.93 -15.90 9.20
CA PRO A 509 5.74 -17.02 9.63
C PRO A 509 5.49 -17.50 11.06
N THR A 510 4.77 -16.73 11.87
CA THR A 510 4.43 -17.08 13.25
C THR A 510 3.14 -17.88 13.37
N PHE A 511 2.45 -18.11 12.25
CA PHE A 511 1.16 -18.79 12.20
C PHE A 511 1.28 -20.18 11.57
N GLY A 512 0.58 -21.16 12.14
CA GLY A 512 0.63 -22.54 11.71
C GLY A 512 1.83 -23.29 12.28
N SER A 513 1.70 -24.61 12.40
CA SER A 513 2.72 -25.47 13.01
C SER A 513 3.62 -26.18 12.00
N SER A 514 3.47 -25.90 10.70
CA SER A 514 4.20 -26.58 9.63
C SER A 514 5.51 -25.85 9.31
N PRO A 515 6.69 -26.47 9.52
CA PRO A 515 7.98 -25.87 9.13
C PRO A 515 8.14 -25.67 7.62
N THR A 516 7.34 -26.38 6.82
CA THR A 516 7.39 -26.37 5.35
C THR A 516 6.32 -25.48 4.72
N ALA A 517 5.43 -24.90 5.52
CA ALA A 517 4.35 -24.01 5.07
C ALA A 517 4.00 -22.98 6.17
N PRO A 518 4.93 -22.07 6.51
CA PRO A 518 4.67 -20.97 7.45
C PRO A 518 3.48 -20.12 6.96
N GLY A 519 2.64 -19.67 7.90
CA GLY A 519 1.43 -18.87 7.59
C GLY A 519 0.16 -19.69 7.39
N ILE A 520 0.22 -21.02 7.47
CA ILE A 520 -0.92 -21.90 7.14
C ILE A 520 -1.18 -22.90 8.28
N ALA A 521 -2.42 -22.92 8.77
CA ALA A 521 -2.92 -23.88 9.75
C ALA A 521 -3.99 -24.79 9.12
N GLY A 522 -3.86 -26.09 9.32
CA GLY A 522 -4.87 -27.06 8.86
C GLY A 522 -6.00 -27.22 9.87
N VAL A 523 -7.24 -27.31 9.38
CA VAL A 523 -8.44 -27.61 10.17
C VAL A 523 -9.02 -28.92 9.68
N ARG A 524 -9.12 -29.91 10.58
CA ARG A 524 -9.57 -31.24 10.23
C ARG A 524 -10.40 -31.88 11.34
N VAL A 525 -11.57 -32.40 10.96
CA VAL A 525 -12.29 -33.37 11.79
C VAL A 525 -11.68 -34.76 11.55
N PRO A 526 -11.21 -35.49 12.58
CA PRO A 526 -10.62 -36.82 12.40
C PRO A 526 -11.60 -37.83 11.78
N ASN A 527 -11.06 -38.76 10.97
CA ASN A 527 -11.80 -39.85 10.32
C ASN A 527 -12.89 -39.40 9.34
N THR A 528 -12.74 -38.22 8.73
CA THR A 528 -13.63 -37.73 7.69
C THR A 528 -12.88 -37.63 6.36
N ASP A 529 -13.64 -37.77 5.28
CA ASP A 529 -13.17 -37.57 3.91
C ASP A 529 -13.22 -36.09 3.54
N VAL A 530 -14.21 -35.35 4.08
CA VAL A 530 -14.41 -33.93 3.86
C VAL A 530 -14.31 -33.17 5.20
N THR A 531 -13.55 -32.08 5.22
CA THR A 531 -13.66 -30.99 6.19
C THR A 531 -13.59 -29.68 5.42
N GLU A 532 -14.72 -28.99 5.31
CA GLU A 532 -14.85 -27.70 4.63
C GLU A 532 -14.98 -26.58 5.64
N VAL A 533 -14.14 -25.56 5.54
CA VAL A 533 -14.26 -24.28 6.23
C VAL A 533 -15.23 -23.41 5.45
N ASN A 534 -16.27 -22.90 6.11
CA ASN A 534 -17.25 -22.00 5.49
C ASN A 534 -17.20 -20.59 6.06
N SER A 535 -16.91 -20.43 7.36
CA SER A 535 -16.78 -19.11 7.97
C SER A 535 -15.71 -19.08 9.06
N VAL A 536 -15.02 -17.94 9.17
CA VAL A 536 -13.93 -17.72 10.12
C VAL A 536 -14.15 -16.38 10.82
N ILE A 537 -14.20 -16.40 12.14
CA ILE A 537 -14.32 -15.20 12.96
C ILE A 537 -13.28 -15.18 14.07
N LEU A 538 -13.06 -14.01 14.65
CA LEU A 538 -12.10 -13.79 15.71
C LEU A 538 -12.80 -13.65 17.05
N GLN A 539 -12.16 -14.15 18.10
CA GLN A 539 -12.54 -13.86 19.48
C GLN A 539 -11.73 -12.68 20.02
N PRO A 540 -12.26 -11.94 21.03
CA PRO A 540 -11.56 -10.81 21.64
C PRO A 540 -10.18 -11.16 22.25
N ASP A 541 -9.95 -12.43 22.60
CA ASP A 541 -8.68 -12.92 23.14
C ASP A 541 -7.67 -13.34 22.05
N GLY A 542 -7.96 -13.05 20.78
CA GLY A 542 -7.12 -13.37 19.63
C GLY A 542 -7.20 -14.81 19.15
N LYS A 543 -8.08 -15.65 19.73
CA LYS A 543 -8.39 -16.98 19.20
C LYS A 543 -9.25 -16.89 17.94
N ILE A 544 -9.18 -17.94 17.13
CA ILE A 544 -9.87 -18.02 15.84
C ILE A 544 -10.93 -19.11 15.95
N LEU A 545 -12.18 -18.77 15.63
CA LEU A 545 -13.27 -19.73 15.51
C LEU A 545 -13.52 -20.02 14.04
N VAL A 546 -13.68 -21.31 13.74
CA VAL A 546 -13.85 -21.82 12.37
C VAL A 546 -15.09 -22.67 12.35
N ALA A 547 -16.10 -22.27 11.57
CA ALA A 547 -17.29 -23.08 11.33
C ALA A 547 -17.24 -23.72 9.95
N GLY A 548 -17.74 -24.95 9.87
CA GLY A 548 -17.63 -25.72 8.65
C GLY A 548 -18.44 -27.00 8.63
N THR A 549 -18.34 -27.71 7.52
CA THR A 549 -19.02 -28.98 7.28
C THR A 549 -18.01 -30.11 7.26
N TYR A 550 -18.39 -31.28 7.78
CA TYR A 550 -17.60 -32.49 7.62
C TYR A 550 -18.45 -33.62 7.04
N GLU A 551 -17.83 -34.50 6.26
CA GLU A 551 -18.47 -35.70 5.70
C GLU A 551 -17.58 -36.93 5.91
N GLY A 552 -18.17 -37.99 6.43
CA GLY A 552 -17.58 -39.34 6.49
C GLY A 552 -18.57 -40.38 5.98
N PHE A 553 -18.27 -41.67 6.14
CA PHE A 553 -19.15 -42.77 5.72
C PHE A 553 -20.59 -42.59 6.25
N GLU A 554 -21.50 -42.18 5.37
CA GLU A 554 -22.94 -41.96 5.60
C GLU A 554 -23.33 -40.88 6.63
N ILE A 555 -22.38 -40.06 7.11
CA ILE A 555 -22.64 -39.00 8.10
C ILE A 555 -22.11 -37.67 7.58
N VAL A 556 -23.00 -36.68 7.51
CA VAL A 556 -22.70 -35.26 7.24
C VAL A 556 -23.03 -34.48 8.49
N GLY A 557 -22.26 -33.44 8.82
CA GLY A 557 -22.56 -32.61 9.98
C GLY A 557 -21.81 -31.28 9.97
N LEU A 558 -22.13 -30.44 10.94
CA LEU A 558 -21.36 -29.21 11.20
C LEU A 558 -20.26 -29.47 12.22
N PHE A 559 -19.19 -28.69 12.12
CA PHE A 559 -18.22 -28.53 13.19
C PHE A 559 -17.94 -27.06 13.47
N VAL A 560 -17.49 -26.80 14.69
CA VAL A 560 -16.84 -25.56 15.10
C VAL A 560 -15.49 -25.93 15.67
N ALA A 561 -14.40 -25.44 15.10
CA ALA A 561 -13.06 -25.57 15.66
C ALA A 561 -12.63 -24.24 16.29
N ARG A 562 -11.84 -24.34 17.36
CA ARG A 562 -11.16 -23.17 17.95
C ARG A 562 -9.66 -23.34 17.83
N LEU A 563 -9.00 -22.35 17.25
CA LEU A 563 -7.56 -22.28 17.15
C LEU A 563 -7.04 -21.18 18.08
N ASN A 564 -5.86 -21.41 18.64
CA ASN A 564 -5.08 -20.37 19.30
C ASN A 564 -4.62 -19.32 18.28
N SER A 565 -4.14 -18.17 18.76
CA SER A 565 -3.61 -17.09 17.93
C SER A 565 -2.42 -17.49 17.07
N ASN A 566 -1.75 -18.63 17.34
CA ASN A 566 -0.68 -19.18 16.49
C ASN A 566 -1.17 -20.24 15.50
N GLY A 567 -2.48 -20.47 15.40
CA GLY A 567 -3.08 -21.44 14.48
C GLY A 567 -3.07 -22.88 14.99
N SER A 568 -2.55 -23.15 16.19
CA SER A 568 -2.65 -24.48 16.79
C SER A 568 -4.05 -24.74 17.36
N PRO A 569 -4.61 -25.96 17.31
CA PRO A 569 -5.91 -26.27 17.92
C PRO A 569 -5.94 -25.96 19.43
N ASP A 570 -6.98 -25.29 19.90
CA ASP A 570 -7.21 -25.06 21.33
C ASP A 570 -7.89 -26.28 21.95
N THR A 571 -7.09 -27.17 22.55
CA THR A 571 -7.57 -28.41 23.16
C THR A 571 -8.49 -28.23 24.37
N SER A 572 -8.70 -27.00 24.87
CA SER A 572 -9.73 -26.73 25.89
C SER A 572 -11.14 -26.59 25.32
N PHE A 573 -11.28 -26.63 23.99
CA PHE A 573 -12.55 -26.48 23.28
C PHE A 573 -13.09 -27.81 22.77
N GLY A 574 -14.41 -27.96 22.82
CA GLY A 574 -15.14 -29.17 22.46
C GLY A 574 -15.23 -30.15 23.64
N GLY A 575 -16.38 -30.84 23.78
CA GLY A 575 -16.66 -31.74 24.92
C GLY A 575 -15.69 -32.93 25.08
N ALA A 576 -14.81 -33.16 24.11
CA ALA A 576 -13.74 -34.17 24.15
C ALA A 576 -12.32 -33.58 24.28
N ASN A 577 -12.17 -32.27 24.51
CA ASN A 577 -10.88 -31.56 24.60
C ASN A 577 -9.97 -31.77 23.37
N ASN A 578 -10.57 -31.80 22.20
CA ASN A 578 -9.94 -32.11 20.91
C ASN A 578 -9.85 -30.89 19.98
N GLY A 579 -10.24 -29.71 20.45
CA GLY A 579 -10.18 -28.45 19.70
C GLY A 579 -11.35 -28.19 18.76
N TYR A 580 -12.37 -29.05 18.76
CA TYR A 580 -13.57 -28.84 17.97
C TYR A 580 -14.84 -29.43 18.62
N ALA A 581 -15.98 -28.83 18.33
CA ALA A 581 -17.31 -29.37 18.58
C ALA A 581 -17.93 -29.82 17.25
N ALA A 582 -18.65 -30.93 17.23
CA ALA A 582 -19.30 -31.44 16.03
C ALA A 582 -20.71 -31.95 16.32
N ILE A 583 -21.63 -31.73 15.38
CA ILE A 583 -23.03 -32.20 15.46
C ILE A 583 -23.35 -32.95 14.17
N SER A 584 -23.64 -34.25 14.31
CA SER A 584 -23.91 -35.15 13.18
C SER A 584 -25.34 -35.00 12.65
N SER A 585 -25.58 -35.44 11.42
CA SER A 585 -26.93 -35.52 10.84
C SER A 585 -27.88 -36.41 11.63
N THR A 586 -27.38 -37.41 12.35
CA THR A 586 -28.20 -38.24 13.25
C THR A 586 -28.61 -37.51 14.53
N ASP A 587 -27.84 -36.52 14.96
CA ASP A 587 -28.19 -35.60 16.05
C ASP A 587 -28.94 -34.35 15.52
N GLY A 588 -29.30 -34.40 14.23
CA GLY A 588 -30.03 -33.38 13.50
C GLY A 588 -29.19 -32.20 13.04
N GLY A 589 -27.85 -32.28 13.08
CA GLY A 589 -26.94 -31.30 12.49
C GLY A 589 -26.91 -31.37 10.95
N GLY A 590 -26.60 -30.26 10.30
CA GLY A 590 -26.39 -30.23 8.85
C GLY A 590 -25.29 -29.24 8.50
N PRO A 591 -24.99 -29.04 7.21
CA PRO A 591 -23.94 -28.13 6.75
C PRO A 591 -23.99 -26.75 7.41
N ALA A 592 -22.88 -26.33 8.03
CA ALA A 592 -22.71 -24.99 8.55
C ALA A 592 -22.42 -24.00 7.43
N GLN A 593 -22.92 -22.78 7.58
CA GLN A 593 -22.85 -21.75 6.54
C GLN A 593 -22.12 -20.53 7.06
N ASP A 594 -22.49 -20.07 8.25
CA ASP A 594 -21.88 -18.90 8.87
C ASP A 594 -21.89 -18.99 10.42
N ILE A 595 -21.06 -18.18 11.08
CA ILE A 595 -20.84 -18.19 12.53
C ILE A 595 -20.76 -16.76 13.07
N VAL A 596 -21.34 -16.55 14.25
CA VAL A 596 -21.20 -15.29 14.99
C VAL A 596 -20.97 -15.55 16.47
N LEU A 597 -20.17 -14.68 17.10
CA LEU A 597 -19.87 -14.72 18.53
C LEU A 597 -20.79 -13.78 19.30
N GLN A 598 -21.36 -14.24 20.40
CA GLN A 598 -22.13 -13.40 21.33
C GLN A 598 -21.21 -12.73 22.36
N PRO A 599 -21.57 -11.55 22.90
CA PRO A 599 -20.77 -10.85 23.92
C PRO A 599 -20.49 -11.67 25.19
N ASP A 600 -21.35 -12.64 25.51
CA ASP A 600 -21.16 -13.55 26.66
C ASP A 600 -20.26 -14.76 26.35
N GLY A 601 -19.64 -14.79 25.17
CA GLY A 601 -18.75 -15.85 24.71
C GLY A 601 -19.46 -17.07 24.12
N LYS A 602 -20.81 -17.10 24.07
CA LYS A 602 -21.55 -18.16 23.37
C LYS A 602 -21.41 -18.01 21.85
N ILE A 603 -21.52 -19.12 21.15
CA ILE A 603 -21.27 -19.23 19.71
C ILE A 603 -22.56 -19.62 19.01
N LEU A 604 -22.95 -18.87 17.98
CA LEU A 604 -24.11 -19.15 17.15
C LEU A 604 -23.65 -19.60 15.76
N VAL A 605 -24.21 -20.69 15.26
CA VAL A 605 -23.90 -21.23 13.94
C VAL A 605 -25.19 -21.34 13.13
N ALA A 606 -25.24 -20.67 11.98
CA ALA A 606 -26.29 -20.87 10.99
C ALA A 606 -25.96 -22.11 10.16
N ALA A 607 -26.91 -23.04 10.09
CA ALA A 607 -26.75 -24.30 9.39
C ALA A 607 -28.10 -24.79 8.84
N THR A 608 -28.06 -25.70 7.88
CA THR A 608 -29.26 -26.46 7.54
C THR A 608 -29.52 -27.56 8.57
N ALA A 609 -30.78 -27.90 8.80
CA ALA A 609 -31.16 -29.08 9.58
C ALA A 609 -31.98 -30.05 8.71
N PRO A 610 -31.59 -31.34 8.61
CA PRO A 610 -32.37 -32.31 7.85
C PRO A 610 -33.69 -32.63 8.56
N ASN A 611 -34.80 -32.42 7.88
CA ASN A 611 -36.10 -32.93 8.29
C ASN A 611 -36.28 -34.35 7.72
N LEU A 612 -36.08 -35.34 8.58
CA LEU A 612 -36.15 -36.76 8.22
C LEU A 612 -37.56 -37.23 7.84
N SER A 613 -38.61 -36.46 8.17
CA SER A 613 -40.00 -36.84 7.92
C SER A 613 -40.47 -36.54 6.50
N ASN A 614 -39.97 -35.46 5.89
CA ASN A 614 -40.32 -35.02 4.54
C ASN A 614 -39.10 -34.93 3.60
N GLN A 615 -37.89 -35.28 4.07
CA GLN A 615 -36.63 -35.25 3.33
C GLN A 615 -36.26 -33.85 2.78
N THR A 616 -36.58 -32.80 3.55
CA THR A 616 -36.20 -31.41 3.23
C THR A 616 -35.14 -30.88 4.20
N ALA A 617 -34.45 -29.82 3.83
CA ALA A 617 -33.57 -29.06 4.73
C ALA A 617 -34.30 -27.83 5.30
N GLU A 618 -34.15 -27.56 6.60
CA GLU A 618 -34.75 -26.41 7.29
C GLU A 618 -33.70 -25.39 7.76
N PHE A 619 -34.09 -24.12 7.93
CA PHE A 619 -33.27 -23.13 8.64
C PHE A 619 -33.00 -23.61 10.07
N ALA A 620 -31.74 -23.58 10.49
CA ALA A 620 -31.37 -23.84 11.87
C ALA A 620 -30.30 -22.89 12.41
N VAL A 621 -30.44 -22.56 13.70
CA VAL A 621 -29.39 -21.94 14.51
C VAL A 621 -29.00 -22.89 15.62
N TYR A 622 -27.73 -23.24 15.69
CA TYR A 622 -27.16 -23.96 16.81
C TYR A 622 -26.49 -22.97 17.75
N ARG A 623 -26.70 -23.13 19.05
CA ARG A 623 -25.97 -22.38 20.06
C ARG A 623 -25.06 -23.30 20.87
N LEU A 624 -23.78 -22.95 20.91
CA LEU A 624 -22.77 -23.57 21.74
C LEU A 624 -22.35 -22.61 22.86
N ASN A 625 -21.96 -23.17 24.00
CA ASN A 625 -21.29 -22.44 25.06
C ASN A 625 -19.85 -22.08 24.65
N ALA A 626 -19.20 -21.21 25.43
CA ALA A 626 -17.82 -20.77 25.17
C ALA A 626 -16.79 -21.92 25.16
N ASP A 627 -17.11 -23.07 25.76
CA ASP A 627 -16.29 -24.28 25.75
C ASP A 627 -16.62 -25.23 24.58
N GLY A 628 -17.59 -24.89 23.72
CA GLY A 628 -18.04 -25.70 22.59
C GLY A 628 -19.08 -26.76 22.94
N SER A 629 -19.52 -26.85 24.20
CA SER A 629 -20.64 -27.72 24.59
C SER A 629 -21.99 -27.14 24.12
N HIS A 630 -23.01 -28.00 23.92
CA HIS A 630 -24.33 -27.54 23.48
C HIS A 630 -25.02 -26.70 24.57
N ASP A 631 -25.56 -25.54 24.21
CA ASP A 631 -26.39 -24.76 25.13
C ASP A 631 -27.83 -25.26 25.11
N THR A 632 -28.16 -26.18 26.00
CA THR A 632 -29.51 -26.78 26.08
C THR A 632 -30.62 -25.79 26.46
N SER A 633 -30.29 -24.55 26.86
CA SER A 633 -31.27 -23.50 27.14
C SER A 633 -31.75 -22.74 25.91
N PHE A 634 -31.12 -22.95 24.75
CA PHE A 634 -31.48 -22.30 23.48
C PHE A 634 -32.43 -23.17 22.66
N GLY A 635 -33.52 -22.59 22.17
CA GLY A 635 -34.50 -23.29 21.34
C GLY A 635 -34.94 -24.62 21.96
N VAL A 636 -34.87 -25.69 21.18
CA VAL A 636 -35.09 -27.07 21.64
C VAL A 636 -33.76 -27.80 21.68
N ASN A 637 -33.19 -28.01 22.88
CA ASN A 637 -31.92 -28.71 23.09
C ASN A 637 -30.71 -28.08 22.35
N GLY A 638 -30.64 -26.75 22.32
CA GLY A 638 -29.53 -26.01 21.71
C GLY A 638 -29.71 -25.67 20.24
N VAL A 639 -30.88 -25.94 19.67
CA VAL A 639 -31.20 -25.62 18.27
C VAL A 639 -32.55 -24.95 18.12
N ALA A 640 -32.58 -23.87 17.33
CA ALA A 640 -33.81 -23.27 16.82
C ALA A 640 -33.98 -23.69 15.37
N ARG A 641 -34.99 -24.52 15.07
CA ARG A 641 -35.31 -24.99 13.71
C ARG A 641 -36.59 -24.32 13.20
N THR A 642 -36.66 -24.00 11.93
CA THR A 642 -37.84 -23.37 11.34
C THR A 642 -38.02 -23.77 9.88
N ASP A 643 -39.13 -24.44 9.61
CA ASP A 643 -39.70 -24.63 8.28
C ASP A 643 -40.31 -23.30 7.77
N VAL A 644 -39.85 -22.80 6.63
CA VAL A 644 -40.25 -21.50 6.06
C VAL A 644 -41.14 -21.71 4.85
N GLY A 645 -40.73 -22.59 3.94
CA GLY A 645 -41.35 -22.78 2.64
C GLY A 645 -42.05 -24.12 2.47
N THR A 646 -41.99 -24.65 1.25
CA THR A 646 -42.57 -25.95 0.87
C THR A 646 -41.52 -26.98 0.48
N GLY A 647 -40.24 -26.59 0.50
CA GLY A 647 -39.11 -27.40 0.07
C GLY A 647 -37.88 -27.11 0.92
N ASN A 648 -36.70 -27.11 0.29
CA ASN A 648 -35.46 -26.85 1.02
C ASN A 648 -35.33 -25.37 1.37
N ASP A 649 -34.86 -25.16 2.59
CA ASP A 649 -34.59 -23.87 3.19
C ASP A 649 -33.13 -23.82 3.61
N VAL A 650 -32.36 -22.88 3.06
CA VAL A 650 -30.90 -22.82 3.22
C VAL A 650 -30.51 -21.46 3.78
N PRO A 651 -29.96 -21.38 5.01
CA PRO A 651 -29.33 -20.16 5.48
C PRO A 651 -27.98 -19.95 4.79
N PHE A 652 -27.61 -18.70 4.52
CA PHE A 652 -26.28 -18.36 4.02
C PHE A 652 -25.51 -17.45 4.97
N ALA A 653 -26.21 -16.60 5.74
CA ALA A 653 -25.57 -15.62 6.62
C ALA A 653 -26.30 -15.43 7.94
N ILE A 654 -25.56 -15.08 8.99
CA ILE A 654 -26.08 -14.79 10.34
C ILE A 654 -25.53 -13.46 10.86
N ALA A 655 -26.38 -12.67 11.52
CA ALA A 655 -25.97 -11.43 12.18
C ALA A 655 -26.59 -11.32 13.58
N LEU A 656 -25.83 -10.75 14.53
CA LEU A 656 -26.26 -10.53 15.91
C LEU A 656 -26.60 -9.06 16.15
N GLN A 657 -27.79 -8.79 16.67
CA GLN A 657 -28.19 -7.44 17.10
C GLN A 657 -27.67 -7.13 18.51
N LEU A 658 -27.47 -5.84 18.82
CA LEU A 658 -26.99 -5.37 20.12
C LEU A 658 -27.88 -5.78 21.30
N ASP A 659 -29.18 -5.99 21.05
CA ASP A 659 -30.16 -6.44 22.04
C ASP A 659 -30.19 -7.97 22.23
N GLY A 660 -29.30 -8.71 21.55
CA GLY A 660 -29.19 -10.16 21.60
C GLY A 660 -30.13 -10.91 20.66
N ARG A 661 -30.95 -10.23 19.85
CA ARG A 661 -31.71 -10.87 18.77
C ARG A 661 -30.80 -11.34 17.64
N ILE A 662 -31.24 -12.37 16.92
CA ILE A 662 -30.45 -13.09 15.92
C ILE A 662 -31.16 -12.97 14.58
N LEU A 663 -30.48 -12.47 13.56
CA LEU A 663 -30.94 -12.42 12.18
C LEU A 663 -30.27 -13.51 11.37
N ILE A 664 -31.06 -14.16 10.53
CA ILE A 664 -30.55 -15.10 9.52
C ILE A 664 -31.18 -14.71 8.19
N GLY A 665 -30.42 -14.83 7.11
CA GLY A 665 -31.04 -14.89 5.82
C GLY A 665 -30.42 -15.91 4.88
N GLY A 666 -31.18 -16.22 3.84
CA GLY A 666 -30.79 -17.14 2.79
C GLY A 666 -31.90 -17.31 1.77
N ALA A 667 -32.18 -18.56 1.39
CA ALA A 667 -33.18 -18.89 0.36
C ALA A 667 -34.18 -19.95 0.83
N THR A 668 -35.42 -19.85 0.36
CA THR A 668 -36.51 -20.82 0.65
C THR A 668 -37.27 -21.16 -0.62
N ASN A 669 -37.62 -22.44 -0.83
CA ASN A 669 -38.48 -22.83 -1.94
C ASN A 669 -39.96 -22.53 -1.63
N PHE A 670 -40.53 -21.52 -2.30
CA PHE A 670 -41.91 -21.07 -2.07
C PHE A 670 -42.73 -21.10 -3.38
N GLY A 671 -43.86 -21.81 -3.39
CA GLY A 671 -44.80 -21.86 -4.53
C GLY A 671 -44.68 -23.09 -5.46
N VAL A 672 -45.45 -23.09 -6.56
CA VAL A 672 -45.72 -24.30 -7.40
C VAL A 672 -44.57 -24.73 -8.34
N ASN A 673 -43.54 -23.89 -8.53
CA ASN A 673 -42.47 -24.12 -9.51
C ASN A 673 -41.12 -24.53 -8.90
N SER A 674 -41.02 -24.67 -7.57
CA SER A 674 -39.77 -24.98 -6.84
C SER A 674 -38.64 -23.95 -7.00
N ASN A 675 -38.96 -22.70 -7.36
CA ASN A 675 -37.99 -21.60 -7.36
C ASN A 675 -37.74 -21.14 -5.92
N ALA A 676 -36.51 -20.73 -5.62
CA ALA A 676 -36.16 -20.22 -4.29
C ALA A 676 -36.35 -18.70 -4.23
N ASP A 677 -37.01 -18.20 -3.19
CA ASP A 677 -37.15 -16.78 -2.87
C ASP A 677 -36.21 -16.40 -1.71
N VAL A 678 -35.91 -15.11 -1.58
CA VAL A 678 -35.14 -14.59 -0.43
C VAL A 678 -35.95 -14.78 0.86
N ALA A 679 -35.32 -15.34 1.90
CA ALA A 679 -35.88 -15.45 3.24
C ALA A 679 -35.01 -14.75 4.27
N VAL A 680 -35.63 -13.93 5.13
CA VAL A 680 -34.99 -13.30 6.31
C VAL A 680 -35.81 -13.61 7.55
N LEU A 681 -35.17 -14.19 8.56
CA LEU A 681 -35.79 -14.59 9.82
C LEU A 681 -35.16 -13.85 10.98
N ARG A 682 -35.96 -13.53 11.99
CA ARG A 682 -35.47 -13.01 13.26
C ARG A 682 -35.89 -13.88 14.44
N PHE A 683 -34.90 -14.25 15.24
CA PHE A 683 -35.07 -14.95 16.50
C PHE A 683 -34.77 -14.02 17.66
N THR A 684 -35.45 -14.26 18.77
CA THR A 684 -35.12 -13.69 20.08
C THR A 684 -33.84 -14.33 20.64
N ALA A 685 -33.26 -13.74 21.68
CA ALA A 685 -32.02 -14.23 22.30
C ALA A 685 -32.09 -15.67 22.85
N ASN A 686 -33.28 -16.25 23.03
CA ASN A 686 -33.46 -17.64 23.47
C ASN A 686 -33.78 -18.62 22.33
N GLY A 687 -33.82 -18.16 21.07
CA GLY A 687 -34.07 -19.01 19.90
C GLY A 687 -35.54 -19.18 19.53
N ALA A 688 -36.48 -18.46 20.17
CA ALA A 688 -37.86 -18.37 19.69
C ALA A 688 -37.98 -17.32 18.56
N LEU A 689 -38.86 -17.55 17.58
CA LEU A 689 -39.14 -16.57 16.52
C LEU A 689 -39.69 -15.25 17.10
N ASP A 690 -39.18 -14.12 16.62
CA ASP A 690 -39.63 -12.80 17.06
C ASP A 690 -40.88 -12.36 16.28
N CYS A 691 -42.06 -12.50 16.89
CA CYS A 691 -43.32 -12.13 16.26
C CYS A 691 -43.44 -10.63 15.90
N GLY A 692 -42.55 -9.77 16.39
CA GLY A 692 -42.48 -8.35 16.01
C GLY A 692 -41.73 -8.07 14.70
N PHE A 693 -41.20 -9.11 14.03
CA PHE A 693 -40.49 -9.02 12.76
C PHE A 693 -41.28 -9.72 11.65
N GLY A 694 -41.57 -9.01 10.57
CA GLY A 694 -42.35 -9.55 9.46
C GLY A 694 -43.65 -10.23 9.89
N ILE A 695 -43.98 -11.36 9.28
CA ILE A 695 -45.13 -12.19 9.66
C ILE A 695 -44.62 -13.34 10.52
N GLY A 696 -44.80 -13.23 11.85
CA GLY A 696 -44.44 -14.30 12.78
C GLY A 696 -42.93 -14.58 12.88
N GLY A 697 -42.09 -13.57 12.68
CA GLY A 697 -40.63 -13.69 12.70
C GLY A 697 -39.99 -13.94 11.34
N LYS A 698 -40.76 -13.91 10.26
CA LYS A 698 -40.33 -14.30 8.91
C LYS A 698 -40.65 -13.22 7.88
N VAL A 699 -39.75 -13.04 6.93
CA VAL A 699 -39.90 -12.19 5.73
C VAL A 699 -39.52 -13.03 4.52
N ILE A 700 -40.38 -13.10 3.52
CA ILE A 700 -40.13 -13.74 2.23
C ILE A 700 -40.28 -12.67 1.15
N THR A 701 -39.26 -12.50 0.33
CA THR A 701 -39.16 -11.39 -0.64
C THR A 701 -38.98 -11.96 -2.06
N PRO A 702 -40.06 -12.08 -2.86
CA PRO A 702 -39.97 -12.51 -4.26
C PRO A 702 -39.53 -11.35 -5.16
N LEU A 703 -38.48 -11.53 -5.97
CA LEU A 703 -37.88 -10.44 -6.76
C LEU A 703 -38.12 -10.51 -8.27
N SER A 704 -38.04 -11.70 -8.88
CA SER A 704 -38.30 -11.89 -10.33
C SER A 704 -39.16 -13.13 -10.62
N GLY A 705 -39.54 -13.90 -9.60
CA GLY A 705 -40.27 -15.15 -9.78
C GLY A 705 -39.39 -16.28 -10.32
N PHE A 706 -38.07 -16.10 -10.28
CA PHE A 706 -37.05 -17.10 -10.57
C PHE A 706 -36.27 -17.42 -9.28
N THR A 707 -35.13 -18.08 -9.37
CA THR A 707 -34.33 -18.36 -8.17
C THR A 707 -33.63 -17.09 -7.69
N GLU A 708 -33.76 -16.78 -6.42
CA GLU A 708 -33.15 -15.65 -5.74
C GLU A 708 -32.59 -16.10 -4.39
N ALA A 709 -31.43 -15.57 -4.00
CA ALA A 709 -30.78 -15.91 -2.75
C ALA A 709 -29.93 -14.74 -2.25
N ILE A 710 -29.89 -14.53 -0.93
CA ILE A 710 -28.87 -13.68 -0.33
C ILE A 710 -27.63 -14.50 0.01
N SER A 711 -26.46 -13.88 -0.10
CA SER A 711 -25.16 -14.47 0.26
C SER A 711 -24.64 -13.92 1.58
N ASP A 712 -24.96 -12.66 1.92
CA ASP A 712 -24.50 -12.02 3.16
C ASP A 712 -25.56 -11.06 3.74
N ILE A 713 -25.51 -10.82 5.05
CA ILE A 713 -26.37 -9.90 5.79
C ILE A 713 -25.57 -9.12 6.85
N LYS A 714 -25.76 -7.80 6.91
CA LYS A 714 -25.13 -6.93 7.92
C LYS A 714 -26.13 -5.92 8.49
N LEU A 715 -25.82 -5.45 9.70
CA LEU A 715 -26.58 -4.43 10.42
C LEU A 715 -25.97 -3.06 10.19
N GLN A 716 -26.82 -2.06 9.98
CA GLN A 716 -26.44 -0.65 10.05
C GLN A 716 -26.63 -0.13 11.49
N SER A 717 -25.92 0.96 11.82
CA SER A 717 -25.96 1.58 13.16
C SER A 717 -27.35 2.10 13.56
N ASP A 718 -28.19 2.43 12.59
CA ASP A 718 -29.59 2.85 12.79
C ASP A 718 -30.58 1.67 12.99
N GLY A 719 -30.07 0.43 12.99
CA GLY A 719 -30.86 -0.79 13.14
C GLY A 719 -31.51 -1.30 11.87
N LYS A 720 -31.25 -0.69 10.70
CA LYS A 720 -31.62 -1.27 9.39
C LYS A 720 -30.73 -2.47 9.05
N ILE A 721 -31.21 -3.28 8.12
CA ILE A 721 -30.61 -4.55 7.73
C ILE A 721 -30.30 -4.49 6.24
N VAL A 722 -29.06 -4.73 5.85
CA VAL A 722 -28.63 -4.76 4.45
C VAL A 722 -28.21 -6.18 4.09
N ALA A 723 -28.61 -6.65 2.91
CA ALA A 723 -28.28 -7.99 2.40
C ALA A 723 -27.80 -7.91 0.95
N SER A 724 -26.81 -8.72 0.59
CA SER A 724 -26.31 -8.87 -0.78
C SER A 724 -26.62 -10.27 -1.30
N GLY A 725 -26.67 -10.46 -2.62
CA GLY A 725 -26.82 -11.79 -3.19
C GLY A 725 -27.02 -11.80 -4.69
N THR A 726 -27.86 -12.74 -5.13
CA THR A 726 -28.12 -13.04 -6.54
C THR A 726 -29.62 -13.04 -6.86
N LYS A 727 -29.97 -12.48 -8.02
CA LYS A 727 -31.29 -12.54 -8.64
C LYS A 727 -31.17 -13.13 -10.06
N CYS A 728 -31.90 -14.20 -10.37
CA CYS A 728 -31.92 -14.77 -11.72
C CYS A 728 -32.95 -14.04 -12.62
N ASP A 729 -32.57 -13.80 -13.89
CA ASP A 729 -33.45 -13.15 -14.88
C ASP A 729 -34.18 -14.18 -15.78
N ASN A 730 -33.83 -15.48 -15.67
CA ASN A 730 -34.42 -16.54 -16.48
C ASN A 730 -34.51 -17.91 -15.77
N PHE A 731 -35.30 -18.81 -16.35
CA PHE A 731 -35.41 -20.21 -15.90
C PHE A 731 -34.08 -20.94 -16.14
N GLY A 732 -33.56 -21.61 -15.10
CA GLY A 732 -32.24 -22.27 -15.14
C GLY A 732 -31.05 -21.35 -14.82
N CYS A 733 -31.31 -20.07 -14.54
CA CYS A 733 -30.31 -19.09 -14.04
C CYS A 733 -29.03 -18.98 -14.88
N SER A 734 -29.15 -19.02 -16.21
CA SER A 734 -28.01 -18.80 -17.11
C SER A 734 -27.64 -17.31 -17.25
N SER A 735 -28.49 -16.41 -16.75
CA SER A 735 -28.18 -15.00 -16.54
C SER A 735 -28.70 -14.59 -15.17
N LYS A 736 -27.79 -14.01 -14.36
CA LYS A 736 -28.05 -13.55 -13.00
C LYS A 736 -27.45 -12.18 -12.75
N LYS A 737 -28.00 -11.45 -11.80
CA LYS A 737 -27.52 -10.14 -11.36
C LYS A 737 -27.20 -10.15 -9.88
N GLY A 738 -26.15 -9.44 -9.50
CA GLY A 738 -25.93 -9.02 -8.12
C GLY A 738 -27.12 -8.20 -7.62
N VAL A 739 -27.60 -8.48 -6.42
CA VAL A 739 -28.69 -7.71 -5.80
C VAL A 739 -28.28 -7.23 -4.41
N LEU A 740 -28.68 -6.01 -4.06
CA LEU A 740 -28.58 -5.45 -2.71
C LEU A 740 -30.00 -5.15 -2.22
N LEU A 741 -30.34 -5.59 -1.02
CA LEU A 741 -31.64 -5.33 -0.39
C LEU A 741 -31.45 -4.59 0.92
N ARG A 742 -32.38 -3.67 1.24
CA ARG A 742 -32.46 -3.06 2.56
C ARG A 742 -33.82 -3.23 3.20
N TYR A 743 -33.81 -3.72 4.43
CA TYR A 743 -34.98 -3.84 5.29
C TYR A 743 -34.89 -2.85 6.46
N THR A 744 -36.03 -2.31 6.85
CA THR A 744 -36.21 -1.62 8.13
C THR A 744 -36.06 -2.59 9.29
N SER A 745 -35.92 -2.07 10.52
CA SER A 745 -35.77 -2.88 11.73
C SER A 745 -36.97 -3.79 12.05
N ASN A 746 -38.12 -3.65 11.38
CA ASN A 746 -39.28 -4.54 11.52
C ASN A 746 -39.37 -5.61 10.41
N GLY A 747 -38.44 -5.62 9.46
CA GLY A 747 -38.40 -6.58 8.35
C GLY A 747 -39.16 -6.17 7.09
N SER A 748 -39.76 -4.98 7.06
CA SER A 748 -40.32 -4.42 5.82
C SER A 748 -39.21 -3.85 4.94
N LEU A 749 -39.31 -3.98 3.61
CA LEU A 749 -38.39 -3.31 2.68
C LEU A 749 -38.39 -1.79 2.91
N ASP A 750 -37.20 -1.18 2.85
CA ASP A 750 -37.03 0.25 3.07
C ASP A 750 -37.25 1.04 1.79
N GLY A 751 -38.44 1.63 1.66
CA GLY A 751 -38.81 2.46 0.50
C GLY A 751 -37.97 3.72 0.29
N SER A 752 -37.05 4.06 1.22
CA SER A 752 -36.09 5.16 1.03
C SER A 752 -34.76 4.72 0.37
N PHE A 753 -34.62 3.44 0.06
CA PHE A 753 -33.41 2.85 -0.52
C PHE A 753 -33.65 2.47 -1.99
N ASP A 754 -33.10 3.24 -2.91
CA ASP A 754 -33.22 3.08 -4.36
C ASP A 754 -34.64 2.67 -4.85
N GLU A 755 -34.79 1.59 -5.65
CA GLU A 755 -36.07 1.08 -6.16
C GLU A 755 -36.87 0.34 -5.05
N ASP A 756 -37.40 1.08 -4.08
CA ASP A 756 -38.27 0.58 -3.00
C ASP A 756 -37.63 -0.51 -2.10
N GLY A 757 -36.33 -0.40 -1.83
CA GLY A 757 -35.59 -1.30 -0.95
C GLY A 757 -34.70 -2.31 -1.67
N VAL A 758 -34.63 -2.27 -3.01
CA VAL A 758 -33.89 -3.23 -3.84
C VAL A 758 -33.03 -2.50 -4.87
N VAL A 759 -31.78 -2.93 -5.01
CA VAL A 759 -30.85 -2.49 -6.05
C VAL A 759 -30.43 -3.71 -6.88
N SER A 760 -30.61 -3.67 -8.19
CA SER A 760 -30.11 -4.72 -9.10
C SER A 760 -28.88 -4.20 -9.84
N LEU A 761 -27.73 -4.81 -9.60
CA LEU A 761 -26.47 -4.40 -10.21
C LEU A 761 -26.48 -4.65 -11.71
N GLN A 762 -26.11 -3.62 -12.47
CA GLN A 762 -25.90 -3.70 -13.91
C GLN A 762 -24.48 -3.25 -14.23
N ILE A 763 -23.70 -4.17 -14.81
CA ILE A 763 -22.33 -3.91 -15.26
C ILE A 763 -22.33 -3.91 -16.78
N GLN A 764 -21.71 -2.90 -17.40
CA GLN A 764 -21.56 -2.86 -18.85
C GLN A 764 -20.72 -4.05 -19.35
N ASN A 765 -21.13 -4.67 -20.46
CA ASN A 765 -20.45 -5.83 -21.07
C ASN A 765 -20.36 -7.08 -20.19
N SER A 766 -21.12 -7.15 -19.09
CA SER A 766 -21.29 -8.35 -18.28
C SER A 766 -22.56 -9.09 -18.67
N VAL A 767 -22.48 -10.41 -18.83
CA VAL A 767 -23.65 -11.27 -19.09
C VAL A 767 -24.28 -11.80 -17.79
N SER A 768 -23.53 -11.74 -16.69
CA SER A 768 -23.96 -12.22 -15.38
C SER A 768 -23.11 -11.60 -14.26
N SER A 769 -23.69 -11.31 -13.11
CA SER A 769 -22.96 -10.89 -11.91
C SER A 769 -23.55 -11.49 -10.63
N ASP A 770 -22.77 -11.49 -9.55
CA ASP A 770 -23.22 -11.75 -8.19
C ASP A 770 -22.51 -10.88 -7.15
N LEU A 771 -23.09 -10.77 -5.96
CA LEU A 771 -22.52 -10.10 -4.79
C LEU A 771 -22.46 -11.09 -3.62
N ALA A 772 -21.30 -11.71 -3.44
CA ALA A 772 -21.06 -12.79 -2.50
C ALA A 772 -20.91 -12.32 -1.04
N SER A 773 -20.41 -11.11 -0.80
CA SER A 773 -20.17 -10.58 0.55
C SER A 773 -20.35 -9.07 0.61
N LEU A 774 -20.68 -8.54 1.79
CA LEU A 774 -20.84 -7.10 1.98
C LEU A 774 -20.31 -6.62 3.34
N ALA A 775 -19.92 -5.35 3.40
CA ALA A 775 -19.66 -4.64 4.64
C ALA A 775 -20.24 -3.24 4.62
N VAL A 776 -20.54 -2.73 5.81
CA VAL A 776 -21.01 -1.35 6.02
C VAL A 776 -19.83 -0.57 6.59
N GLN A 777 -19.41 0.48 5.89
CA GLN A 777 -18.36 1.38 6.35
C GLN A 777 -18.89 2.29 7.47
N SER A 778 -17.99 2.85 8.29
CA SER A 778 -18.34 3.74 9.41
C SER A 778 -19.11 4.98 8.97
N ASN A 779 -18.86 5.48 7.75
CA ASN A 779 -19.60 6.59 7.13
C ASN A 779 -21.00 6.20 6.59
N GLY A 780 -21.41 4.94 6.76
CA GLY A 780 -22.71 4.42 6.32
C GLY A 780 -22.78 4.01 4.84
N LYS A 781 -21.70 4.14 4.07
CA LYS A 781 -21.59 3.54 2.73
C LYS A 781 -21.54 2.02 2.83
N ILE A 782 -21.95 1.34 1.76
CA ILE A 782 -22.02 -0.11 1.68
C ILE A 782 -21.08 -0.58 0.59
N VAL A 783 -20.15 -1.47 0.92
CA VAL A 783 -19.27 -2.11 -0.06
C VAL A 783 -19.68 -3.56 -0.21
N ALA A 784 -19.81 -4.03 -1.44
CA ALA A 784 -20.12 -5.42 -1.75
C ALA A 784 -19.07 -5.99 -2.71
N ALA A 785 -18.67 -7.23 -2.50
CA ALA A 785 -17.76 -7.95 -3.37
C ALA A 785 -18.42 -9.18 -3.98
N GLY A 786 -17.97 -9.58 -5.16
CA GLY A 786 -18.49 -10.74 -5.87
C GLY A 786 -17.77 -10.99 -7.18
N THR A 787 -18.53 -11.41 -8.18
CA THR A 787 -18.01 -11.76 -9.50
C THR A 787 -18.78 -11.06 -10.61
N SER A 788 -18.07 -10.53 -11.60
CA SER A 788 -18.65 -10.14 -12.89
C SER A 788 -18.25 -11.18 -13.93
N VAL A 789 -19.19 -11.64 -14.75
CA VAL A 789 -18.96 -12.63 -15.80
C VAL A 789 -19.15 -11.94 -17.14
N SER A 790 -18.05 -11.72 -17.87
CA SER A 790 -18.07 -11.12 -19.21
C SER A 790 -18.39 -12.16 -20.28
N THR A 791 -17.92 -13.40 -20.12
CA THR A 791 -18.24 -14.55 -21.01
C THR A 791 -18.36 -15.85 -20.22
N ALA A 792 -18.84 -16.93 -20.86
CA ALA A 792 -18.95 -18.25 -20.21
C ALA A 792 -17.60 -18.82 -19.70
N THR A 793 -16.47 -18.22 -20.08
CA THR A 793 -15.12 -18.64 -19.68
C THR A 793 -14.32 -17.52 -19.04
N GLN A 794 -14.90 -16.34 -18.81
CA GLN A 794 -14.20 -15.20 -18.24
C GLN A 794 -15.04 -14.55 -17.14
N SER A 795 -14.47 -14.51 -15.95
CA SER A 795 -15.06 -13.84 -14.80
C SER A 795 -14.02 -13.04 -14.04
N ASP A 796 -14.36 -11.81 -13.66
CA ASP A 796 -13.47 -10.91 -12.94
C ASP A 796 -13.97 -10.68 -11.52
N SER A 797 -13.03 -10.44 -10.60
CA SER A 797 -13.37 -10.05 -9.24
C SER A 797 -14.06 -8.72 -9.28
N LEU A 798 -15.16 -8.58 -8.54
CA LEU A 798 -15.98 -7.38 -8.50
C LEU A 798 -15.99 -6.81 -7.09
N VAL A 799 -15.82 -5.51 -6.95
CA VAL A 799 -16.11 -4.73 -5.74
C VAL A 799 -16.94 -3.52 -6.15
N VAL A 800 -18.09 -3.31 -5.50
CA VAL A 800 -18.99 -2.20 -5.79
C VAL A 800 -19.28 -1.45 -4.51
N ARG A 801 -19.27 -0.12 -4.59
CA ARG A 801 -19.66 0.73 -3.46
C ARG A 801 -20.98 1.45 -3.74
N TYR A 802 -21.83 1.47 -2.73
CA TYR A 802 -23.13 2.14 -2.73
C TYR A 802 -23.17 3.19 -1.63
N ASN A 803 -23.82 4.30 -1.95
CA ASN A 803 -24.20 5.31 -0.97
C ASN A 803 -25.26 4.75 -0.01
N ASN A 804 -25.46 5.39 1.14
CA ASN A 804 -26.44 4.95 2.14
C ASN A 804 -27.91 5.03 1.64
N ASN A 805 -28.19 5.65 0.50
CA ASN A 805 -29.51 5.63 -0.14
C ASN A 805 -29.67 4.51 -1.19
N GLY A 806 -28.64 3.68 -1.41
CA GLY A 806 -28.64 2.56 -2.36
C GLY A 806 -28.17 2.91 -3.75
N THR A 807 -27.96 4.20 -4.07
CA THR A 807 -27.37 4.58 -5.36
C THR A 807 -25.88 4.23 -5.40
N ILE A 808 -25.38 3.79 -6.55
CA ILE A 808 -23.94 3.55 -6.77
C ILE A 808 -23.14 4.81 -6.43
N ASP A 809 -22.02 4.62 -5.74
CA ASP A 809 -21.12 5.71 -5.38
C ASP A 809 -20.10 5.96 -6.51
N SER A 810 -20.37 6.93 -7.38
CA SER A 810 -19.51 7.26 -8.52
C SER A 810 -18.10 7.71 -8.11
N THR A 811 -17.85 8.01 -6.84
CA THR A 811 -16.51 8.36 -6.33
C THR A 811 -15.63 7.15 -6.02
N PHE A 812 -16.12 5.92 -6.25
CA PHE A 812 -15.38 4.69 -5.98
C PHE A 812 -14.93 4.00 -7.28
N SER A 813 -13.63 3.88 -7.52
CA SER A 813 -13.07 3.30 -8.74
C SER A 813 -13.74 3.94 -9.97
N VAL A 814 -13.91 3.20 -11.06
CA VAL A 814 -14.66 3.63 -12.24
C VAL A 814 -16.17 3.49 -11.98
N ASP A 815 -16.87 4.62 -11.84
CA ASP A 815 -18.33 4.71 -11.70
C ASP A 815 -18.90 3.83 -10.57
N GLY A 816 -18.19 3.72 -9.45
CA GLY A 816 -18.62 2.94 -8.29
C GLY A 816 -18.29 1.46 -8.32
N ILE A 817 -17.59 1.00 -9.36
CA ILE A 817 -17.31 -0.41 -9.62
C ILE A 817 -15.80 -0.61 -9.84
N ALA A 818 -15.21 -1.51 -9.08
CA ALA A 818 -13.87 -2.02 -9.29
C ALA A 818 -13.95 -3.45 -9.82
N THR A 819 -13.47 -3.67 -11.04
CA THR A 819 -13.25 -5.01 -11.59
C THR A 819 -11.76 -5.30 -11.59
N ASN A 820 -11.32 -6.27 -10.78
CA ASN A 820 -9.90 -6.63 -10.66
C ASN A 820 -9.59 -7.79 -11.59
N ASP A 821 -9.06 -7.46 -12.76
CA ASP A 821 -8.42 -8.43 -13.65
C ASP A 821 -6.91 -8.40 -13.36
N ILE A 822 -6.42 -9.46 -12.72
CA ILE A 822 -4.99 -9.68 -12.41
C ILE A 822 -4.40 -10.77 -13.32
N GLY A 823 -5.00 -10.98 -14.49
CA GLY A 823 -4.65 -12.01 -15.49
C GLY A 823 -5.24 -13.38 -15.15
N GLY A 824 -5.46 -14.25 -16.14
CA GLY A 824 -6.14 -15.55 -15.99
C GLY A 824 -7.60 -15.48 -16.46
N SER A 825 -8.33 -16.61 -16.46
CA SER A 825 -9.71 -16.63 -16.98
C SER A 825 -10.79 -16.54 -15.90
N HIS A 826 -10.43 -16.73 -14.62
CA HIS A 826 -11.40 -16.62 -13.53
C HIS A 826 -10.74 -15.95 -12.32
N GLN A 827 -11.24 -14.78 -11.97
CA GLN A 827 -10.98 -14.06 -10.74
C GLN A 827 -12.33 -13.85 -10.09
N GLN A 828 -12.46 -14.23 -8.83
CA GLN A 828 -13.72 -14.15 -8.11
C GLN A 828 -13.44 -13.67 -6.70
N SER A 829 -14.17 -12.68 -6.22
CA SER A 829 -14.17 -12.33 -4.80
C SER A 829 -15.32 -13.08 -4.11
N HIS A 830 -14.98 -13.89 -3.11
CA HIS A 830 -15.96 -14.67 -2.34
C HIS A 830 -16.26 -14.06 -0.98
N ALA A 831 -15.31 -13.34 -0.41
CA ALA A 831 -15.43 -12.74 0.91
C ALA A 831 -14.82 -11.34 0.93
N LEU A 832 -15.40 -10.46 1.74
CA LEU A 832 -14.96 -9.09 1.93
C LEU A 832 -14.91 -8.77 3.43
N THR A 833 -13.92 -7.98 3.81
CA THR A 833 -13.82 -7.41 5.15
C THR A 833 -13.23 -6.01 5.07
N LEU A 834 -13.48 -5.21 6.12
CA LEU A 834 -12.92 -3.88 6.24
C LEU A 834 -11.77 -3.92 7.24
N GLN A 835 -10.67 -3.27 6.89
CA GLN A 835 -9.59 -2.97 7.82
C GLN A 835 -9.93 -1.71 8.64
N ALA A 836 -9.27 -1.55 9.79
CA ALA A 836 -9.48 -0.40 10.66
C ALA A 836 -9.06 0.93 10.00
N ASP A 837 -8.12 0.87 9.07
CA ASP A 837 -7.68 1.99 8.21
C ASP A 837 -8.66 2.30 7.07
N GLY A 838 -9.81 1.61 7.03
CA GLY A 838 -10.89 1.71 6.06
C GLY A 838 -10.61 1.09 4.69
N ASN A 839 -9.43 0.48 4.49
CA ASN A 839 -9.17 -0.34 3.31
C ASN A 839 -10.14 -1.52 3.24
N ILE A 840 -10.44 -1.91 2.01
CA ILE A 840 -11.34 -3.02 1.74
C ILE A 840 -10.47 -4.20 1.34
N VAL A 841 -10.56 -5.30 2.07
CA VAL A 841 -9.85 -6.53 1.73
C VAL A 841 -10.85 -7.51 1.18
N THR A 842 -10.60 -7.98 -0.04
CA THR A 842 -11.37 -9.07 -0.63
C THR A 842 -10.50 -10.30 -0.79
N ALA A 843 -11.08 -11.46 -0.56
CA ALA A 843 -10.39 -12.73 -0.74
C ALA A 843 -11.23 -13.65 -1.62
N GLY A 844 -10.52 -14.44 -2.41
CA GLY A 844 -11.16 -15.13 -3.50
C GLY A 844 -10.28 -16.16 -4.18
N SER A 845 -10.73 -16.57 -5.36
CA SER A 845 -10.03 -17.55 -6.19
C SER A 845 -9.52 -16.89 -7.47
N HIS A 846 -8.28 -17.23 -7.83
CA HIS A 846 -7.64 -16.86 -9.08
C HIS A 846 -7.27 -18.13 -9.84
N LEU A 847 -7.74 -18.26 -11.07
CA LEU A 847 -7.38 -19.40 -11.91
C LEU A 847 -6.03 -19.14 -12.59
N SER A 848 -4.97 -19.71 -12.02
CA SER A 848 -3.63 -19.76 -12.59
C SER A 848 -3.43 -21.09 -13.34
N GLY A 849 -3.59 -21.07 -14.66
CA GLY A 849 -3.52 -22.28 -15.48
C GLY A 849 -4.77 -23.16 -15.35
N THR A 850 -4.68 -24.33 -14.70
CA THR A 850 -5.81 -25.25 -14.46
C THR A 850 -6.19 -25.35 -12.98
N ARG A 851 -5.71 -24.44 -12.13
CA ARG A 851 -5.88 -24.53 -10.67
C ARG A 851 -6.39 -23.22 -10.12
N ASN A 852 -7.29 -23.32 -9.14
CA ASN A 852 -7.69 -22.17 -8.35
C ASN A 852 -6.65 -21.93 -7.24
N ASP A 853 -5.93 -20.81 -7.32
CA ASP A 853 -5.09 -20.28 -6.27
C ASP A 853 -5.88 -19.31 -5.39
N ILE A 854 -5.39 -19.08 -4.17
CA ILE A 854 -5.98 -18.10 -3.26
C ILE A 854 -5.43 -16.75 -3.62
N VAL A 855 -6.31 -15.80 -3.82
CA VAL A 855 -5.95 -14.41 -4.03
C VAL A 855 -6.60 -13.56 -2.96
N VAL A 856 -5.82 -12.59 -2.48
CA VAL A 856 -6.33 -11.51 -1.63
C VAL A 856 -6.03 -10.22 -2.38
N TRP A 857 -7.05 -9.41 -2.58
CA TRP A 857 -6.91 -8.04 -3.04
C TRP A 857 -7.10 -7.11 -1.85
N ARG A 858 -6.37 -6.00 -1.87
CA ARG A 858 -6.67 -4.88 -1.00
C ARG A 858 -7.01 -3.70 -1.88
N HIS A 859 -8.11 -3.04 -1.60
CA HIS A 859 -8.56 -1.83 -2.26
C HIS A 859 -8.45 -0.66 -1.29
N VAL A 860 -8.07 0.48 -1.87
CA VAL A 860 -8.00 1.77 -1.20
C VAL A 860 -9.39 2.11 -0.63
N GLY A 861 -9.48 2.34 0.67
CA GLY A 861 -10.66 2.87 1.34
C GLY A 861 -10.86 4.38 1.17
N ASP A 862 -11.94 4.92 1.73
CA ASP A 862 -12.17 6.38 1.80
C ASP A 862 -11.09 7.10 2.64
N THR A 863 -10.59 6.41 3.66
CA THR A 863 -9.61 6.92 4.64
C THR A 863 -8.17 6.77 4.18
N SER A 864 -7.86 5.85 3.25
CA SER A 864 -6.52 5.72 2.67
C SER A 864 -6.19 6.84 1.67
N LEU A 865 -7.20 7.58 1.21
CA LEU A 865 -7.03 8.77 0.38
C LEU A 865 -6.89 10.07 1.16
N ALA A 866 -7.18 10.07 2.46
CA ALA A 866 -6.85 11.21 3.32
C ALA A 866 -5.33 11.50 3.34
N ASN A 867 -4.49 10.56 2.89
CA ASN A 867 -3.04 10.71 2.71
C ASN A 867 -2.58 11.04 1.27
N ARG A 868 -3.48 11.25 0.30
CA ARG A 868 -3.12 11.78 -1.03
C ARG A 868 -4.10 12.86 -1.45
N THR A 869 -3.67 14.12 -1.36
CA THR A 869 -4.46 15.28 -1.78
C THR A 869 -4.76 15.24 -3.27
N ALA A 870 -6.02 15.01 -3.62
CA ALA A 870 -6.58 15.40 -4.91
C ALA A 870 -7.72 16.39 -4.67
N PHE A 871 -7.74 17.48 -5.42
CA PHE A 871 -8.84 18.45 -5.44
C PHE A 871 -9.59 18.28 -6.76
N ASP A 872 -10.91 18.12 -6.67
CA ASP A 872 -11.89 18.16 -7.76
C ASP A 872 -12.47 19.59 -7.79
N PHE A 873 -12.13 20.38 -8.82
CA PHE A 873 -12.50 21.79 -8.92
C PHE A 873 -13.83 22.03 -9.66
N GLU A 874 -14.35 21.03 -10.38
CA GLU A 874 -15.58 21.10 -11.19
C GLU A 874 -16.76 20.32 -10.61
N GLY A 875 -16.50 19.45 -9.63
CA GLY A 875 -17.50 18.63 -8.95
C GLY A 875 -18.01 17.46 -9.79
N ASP A 876 -17.15 16.88 -10.64
CA ASP A 876 -17.49 15.73 -11.48
C ASP A 876 -17.01 14.38 -10.92
N GLY A 877 -16.24 14.40 -9.83
CA GLY A 877 -15.76 13.22 -9.13
C GLY A 877 -14.40 12.69 -9.62
N MET A 878 -13.70 13.38 -10.53
CA MET A 878 -12.30 13.07 -10.90
C MET A 878 -11.30 14.05 -10.26
N SER A 879 -10.03 13.62 -10.18
CA SER A 879 -8.95 14.42 -9.60
C SER A 879 -8.33 15.36 -10.64
N ASP A 880 -8.36 16.69 -10.40
CA ASP A 880 -7.87 17.67 -11.36
C ASP A 880 -6.43 18.12 -11.13
N VAL A 881 -5.70 18.39 -12.23
CA VAL A 881 -4.38 19.02 -12.21
C VAL A 881 -4.54 20.54 -12.41
N ALA A 882 -4.35 21.31 -11.33
CA ALA A 882 -4.28 22.78 -11.42
C ALA A 882 -2.87 23.26 -11.84
N ILE A 883 -2.71 23.77 -13.07
CA ILE A 883 -1.51 24.54 -13.46
C ILE A 883 -1.73 26.01 -13.10
N LEU A 884 -1.28 26.43 -11.90
CA LEU A 884 -1.21 27.85 -11.52
C LEU A 884 0.07 28.50 -12.06
N ARG A 885 -0.07 29.54 -12.90
CA ARG A 885 1.07 30.42 -13.28
C ARG A 885 1.25 31.55 -12.26
N PRO A 886 2.47 31.87 -11.81
CA PRO A 886 2.73 33.12 -11.09
C PRO A 886 2.80 34.31 -12.07
N GLY A 887 2.08 35.39 -11.76
CA GLY A 887 2.27 36.69 -12.39
C GLY A 887 3.58 37.36 -11.93
N PRO A 888 4.10 38.35 -12.68
CA PRO A 888 5.35 39.01 -12.33
C PRO A 888 5.13 40.13 -11.31
N SER A 889 6.14 40.33 -10.48
CA SER A 889 6.49 41.52 -9.68
C SER A 889 6.31 41.45 -8.15
N GLU A 890 7.50 41.39 -7.53
CA GLU A 890 7.97 42.18 -6.40
C GLU A 890 7.78 41.69 -4.95
N SER A 891 8.94 41.30 -4.41
CA SER A 891 9.38 41.33 -3.00
C SER A 891 8.98 40.17 -2.08
N GLY A 892 9.87 39.18 -2.04
CA GLY A 892 10.34 38.58 -0.78
C GLY A 892 9.36 37.69 -0.01
N GLY A 893 9.11 36.48 -0.50
CA GLY A 893 8.53 35.39 0.30
C GLY A 893 9.24 34.08 -0.05
N LYS A 894 10.01 33.53 0.89
CA LYS A 894 10.56 32.17 0.78
C LYS A 894 9.39 31.19 0.86
N VAL A 895 9.17 30.40 -0.18
CA VAL A 895 8.33 29.20 -0.10
C VAL A 895 9.17 28.13 0.58
N ALA A 896 8.90 27.88 1.86
CA ALA A 896 9.42 26.72 2.57
C ALA A 896 8.48 25.54 2.28
N ILE A 897 8.97 24.55 1.54
CA ILE A 897 8.32 23.24 1.45
C ILE A 897 8.93 22.43 2.60
N GLY A 898 8.27 22.46 3.76
CA GLY A 898 8.59 21.57 4.88
C GLY A 898 7.95 20.21 4.60
N GLY A 899 8.77 19.19 4.39
CA GLY A 899 8.30 17.82 4.23
C GLY A 899 7.79 17.26 5.56
N PHE A 900 6.59 16.67 5.54
CA PHE A 900 6.08 15.82 6.62
C PHE A 900 6.25 14.37 6.23
N GLY A 901 7.19 13.70 6.89
CA GLY A 901 7.15 12.25 7.03
C GLY A 901 6.46 11.95 8.36
N ALA A 902 5.25 11.39 8.31
CA ALA A 902 4.60 10.82 9.48
C ALA A 902 4.88 9.31 9.49
N SER A 903 5.64 8.85 10.49
CA SER A 903 5.73 7.44 10.85
C SER A 903 4.42 7.03 11.51
N VAL A 904 3.64 6.14 10.88
CA VAL A 904 2.48 5.53 11.55
C VAL A 904 2.97 4.34 12.36
N THR A 905 3.43 4.64 13.57
CA THR A 905 3.31 3.71 14.70
C THR A 905 1.84 3.76 15.12
N ALA A 906 1.20 2.63 15.46
CA ALA A 906 -0.13 2.66 16.04
C ALA A 906 -0.08 3.46 17.36
N VAL A 907 -0.45 4.73 17.31
CA VAL A 907 -0.60 5.58 18.49
C VAL A 907 -1.91 5.19 19.14
N CYS A 908 -1.85 4.68 20.38
CA CYS A 908 -3.03 4.67 21.23
C CYS A 908 -3.46 6.12 21.41
N VAL A 909 -4.53 6.55 20.74
CA VAL A 909 -5.09 7.89 20.99
C VAL A 909 -5.64 7.85 22.42
N SER A 910 -4.91 8.44 23.36
CA SER A 910 -5.33 8.53 24.75
C SER A 910 -6.56 9.42 24.84
N THR A 911 -7.67 8.92 25.38
CA THR A 911 -8.84 9.76 25.65
C THR A 911 -8.55 10.64 26.86
N PHE A 912 -8.92 11.92 26.79
CA PHE A 912 -8.67 12.88 27.86
C PHE A 912 -9.29 12.41 29.19
N MET A 913 -8.46 12.28 30.24
CA MET A 913 -8.90 11.85 31.59
C MET A 913 -9.52 10.45 31.66
N ASP A 914 -9.10 9.52 30.80
CA ASP A 914 -9.42 8.09 30.89
C ASP A 914 -8.44 7.35 31.82
N PHE A 915 -8.84 7.03 33.06
CA PHE A 915 -7.98 6.34 34.02
C PHE A 915 -8.11 4.81 33.98
N ASP A 916 -9.16 4.26 33.36
CA ASP A 916 -9.40 2.82 33.33
C ASP A 916 -9.13 2.15 31.97
N GLY A 917 -8.95 2.95 30.92
CA GLY A 917 -8.57 2.56 29.56
C GLY A 917 -9.75 2.17 28.68
N ASP A 918 -10.97 2.60 29.01
CA ASP A 918 -12.17 2.28 28.24
C ASP A 918 -12.48 3.30 27.12
N ARG A 919 -11.57 4.25 26.90
CA ARG A 919 -11.65 5.35 25.93
C ARG A 919 -12.80 6.30 26.20
N LYS A 920 -13.12 6.51 27.47
CA LYS A 920 -14.06 7.55 27.92
C LYS A 920 -13.40 8.39 29.00
N THR A 921 -13.79 9.65 29.01
CA THR A 921 -13.43 10.60 30.07
C THR A 921 -14.07 10.13 31.38
N ASP A 922 -13.25 9.83 32.38
CA ASP A 922 -13.72 9.48 33.72
C ASP A 922 -14.13 10.73 34.50
N LEU A 923 -15.13 10.59 35.36
CA LEU A 923 -15.48 11.64 36.32
C LEU A 923 -14.44 11.65 37.44
N GLY A 924 -13.48 12.57 37.36
CA GLY A 924 -12.38 12.71 38.31
C GLY A 924 -12.44 13.98 39.16
N ILE A 925 -12.08 13.89 40.45
CA ILE A 925 -11.80 15.03 41.32
C ILE A 925 -10.44 14.92 42.03
N TYR A 926 -9.88 16.07 42.40
CA TYR A 926 -8.79 16.21 43.34
C TYR A 926 -9.26 16.95 44.59
N ARG A 927 -8.93 16.43 45.78
CA ARG A 927 -9.21 17.03 47.07
C ARG A 927 -7.91 17.64 47.63
N PRO A 928 -7.73 18.98 47.58
CA PRO A 928 -6.44 19.58 47.88
C PRO A 928 -5.94 19.37 49.31
N GLY A 929 -6.83 19.46 50.31
CA GLY A 929 -6.45 19.39 51.73
C GLY A 929 -5.60 18.14 52.09
N PRO A 930 -6.11 16.92 51.86
CA PRO A 930 -5.36 15.68 52.03
C PRO A 930 -4.49 15.29 50.81
N GLY A 931 -4.68 15.90 49.64
CA GLY A 931 -3.99 15.51 48.41
C GLY A 931 -4.52 14.20 47.83
N GLU A 932 -5.84 14.02 47.83
CA GLU A 932 -6.49 12.80 47.34
C GLU A 932 -7.03 12.97 45.93
N TRP A 933 -6.78 11.97 45.09
CA TRP A 933 -7.36 11.81 43.77
C TRP A 933 -8.49 10.80 43.86
N TRP A 934 -9.63 11.12 43.25
CA TRP A 934 -10.77 10.22 43.17
C TRP A 934 -11.30 10.23 41.74
N TRP A 935 -11.62 9.06 41.19
CA TRP A 935 -12.30 8.98 39.92
C TRP A 935 -13.32 7.84 39.91
N LEU A 936 -14.40 8.07 39.17
CA LEU A 936 -15.45 7.11 38.92
C LEU A 936 -15.18 6.49 37.55
N ARG A 937 -14.87 5.18 37.55
CA ARG A 937 -14.60 4.40 36.35
C ARG A 937 -15.82 4.32 35.44
N SER A 938 -15.74 4.87 34.24
CA SER A 938 -16.73 4.79 33.17
C SER A 938 -17.14 3.34 32.84
N SER A 939 -16.19 2.42 32.83
CA SER A 939 -16.41 1.02 32.44
C SER A 939 -17.25 0.20 33.43
N THR A 940 -17.16 0.53 34.72
CA THR A 940 -17.71 -0.31 35.81
C THR A 940 -18.59 0.46 36.79
N GLY A 941 -18.60 1.79 36.74
CA GLY A 941 -19.23 2.65 37.73
C GLY A 941 -18.58 2.57 39.13
N GLY A 942 -17.37 2.01 39.22
CA GLY A 942 -16.65 1.82 40.49
C GLY A 942 -15.83 3.05 40.88
N ASN A 943 -15.77 3.36 42.18
CA ASN A 943 -14.92 4.44 42.70
C ASN A 943 -13.49 3.97 42.92
N SER A 944 -12.52 4.75 42.45
CA SER A 944 -11.10 4.62 42.78
C SER A 944 -10.62 5.86 43.52
N ALA A 945 -9.69 5.67 44.46
CA ALA A 945 -9.11 6.76 45.21
C ALA A 945 -7.67 6.45 45.63
N LEU A 946 -6.82 7.47 45.62
CA LEU A 946 -5.46 7.38 46.15
C LEU A 946 -4.99 8.74 46.67
N GLN A 947 -3.97 8.74 47.52
CA GLN A 947 -3.36 9.95 48.05
C GLN A 947 -2.00 10.18 47.38
N PHE A 948 -1.87 11.28 46.64
CA PHE A 948 -0.63 11.63 45.93
C PHE A 948 -0.56 13.14 45.68
N GLY A 949 0.45 13.80 46.24
CA GLY A 949 0.63 15.26 46.14
C GLY A 949 0.11 16.04 47.35
N ALA A 950 0.10 17.36 47.21
CA ALA A 950 -0.25 18.33 48.24
C ALA A 950 -1.10 19.48 47.68
N ALA A 951 -1.78 20.22 48.56
CA ALA A 951 -2.71 21.29 48.19
C ALA A 951 -2.13 22.41 47.30
N THR A 952 -0.80 22.60 47.30
CA THR A 952 -0.12 23.64 46.52
C THR A 952 0.35 23.16 45.14
N ASP A 953 0.27 21.85 44.88
CA ASP A 953 0.69 21.26 43.61
C ASP A 953 -0.29 21.64 42.48
N ARG A 954 0.21 21.81 41.26
CA ARG A 954 -0.60 22.04 40.06
C ARG A 954 -0.86 20.71 39.37
N LEU A 955 -2.13 20.34 39.25
CA LEU A 955 -2.55 19.09 38.61
C LEU A 955 -2.15 19.09 37.14
N ALA A 956 -1.65 17.95 36.67
CA ALA A 956 -1.27 17.75 35.28
C ALA A 956 -1.48 16.29 34.83
N PRO A 957 -2.67 15.70 35.07
CA PRO A 957 -2.94 14.30 34.70
C PRO A 957 -3.10 14.17 33.18
N VAL A 958 -2.24 13.35 32.58
CA VAL A 958 -2.16 12.99 31.15
C VAL A 958 -1.37 11.67 31.04
N ASP A 959 -1.39 11.00 29.90
CA ASP A 959 -0.61 9.77 29.70
C ASP A 959 0.87 10.07 29.40
N PHE A 960 1.73 10.06 30.42
CA PHE A 960 3.18 10.25 30.25
C PHE A 960 3.90 8.95 29.85
N THR A 961 3.27 7.80 30.01
CA THR A 961 3.91 6.49 29.74
C THR A 961 3.62 5.95 28.34
N GLY A 962 2.54 6.41 27.72
CA GLY A 962 2.04 5.94 26.43
C GLY A 962 1.28 4.62 26.53
N ASP A 963 0.73 4.31 27.70
CA ASP A 963 -0.02 3.06 27.93
C ASP A 963 -1.52 3.17 27.56
N GLY A 964 -1.93 4.36 27.08
CA GLY A 964 -3.29 4.68 26.69
C GLY A 964 -4.17 5.10 27.86
N LYS A 965 -3.62 5.25 29.08
CA LYS A 965 -4.36 5.67 30.27
C LYS A 965 -3.77 6.94 30.86
N THR A 966 -4.63 7.72 31.49
CA THR A 966 -4.25 8.95 32.18
C THR A 966 -3.43 8.61 33.42
N ASP A 967 -2.19 9.09 33.47
CA ASP A 967 -1.36 9.01 34.68
C ASP A 967 -1.81 10.04 35.71
N VAL A 968 -1.70 9.67 36.99
CA VAL A 968 -1.89 10.62 38.07
C VAL A 968 -0.61 11.46 38.23
N ALA A 969 -0.68 12.72 37.83
CA ALA A 969 0.49 13.58 37.79
C ALA A 969 0.24 15.01 38.27
N PHE A 970 1.28 15.62 38.84
CA PHE A 970 1.27 17.02 39.26
C PHE A 970 2.65 17.66 39.13
N TRP A 971 2.68 18.99 39.02
CA TRP A 971 3.87 19.82 39.04
C TRP A 971 3.91 20.67 40.31
N ARG A 972 5.06 20.66 40.99
CA ARG A 972 5.26 21.37 42.26
C ARG A 972 5.88 22.76 42.03
N PRO A 973 5.14 23.86 42.24
CA PRO A 973 5.62 25.20 41.91
C PRO A 973 6.85 25.66 42.70
N GLU A 974 7.03 25.18 43.92
CA GLU A 974 8.13 25.58 44.81
C GLU A 974 9.47 24.99 44.37
N THR A 975 9.46 23.85 43.68
CA THR A 975 10.69 23.14 43.28
C THR A 975 10.84 22.98 41.77
N GLY A 976 9.80 23.23 40.98
CA GLY A 976 9.81 22.98 39.54
C GLY A 976 9.87 21.48 39.20
N GLN A 977 9.43 20.61 40.12
CA GLN A 977 9.48 19.16 39.94
C GLN A 977 8.12 18.62 39.49
N TRP A 978 8.16 17.74 38.49
CA TRP A 978 7.05 16.90 38.09
C TRP A 978 7.07 15.60 38.90
N PHE A 979 5.90 15.11 39.26
CA PHE A 979 5.69 13.82 39.88
C PHE A 979 4.62 13.08 39.06
N VAL A 980 4.97 11.91 38.53
CA VAL A 980 4.10 11.09 37.70
C VAL A 980 3.96 9.72 38.35
N LEU A 981 2.75 9.38 38.76
CA LEU A 981 2.37 8.06 39.24
C LEU A 981 1.76 7.29 38.08
N ARG A 982 2.42 6.21 37.68
CA ARG A 982 2.09 5.45 36.47
C ARG A 982 0.80 4.66 36.62
N SER A 983 -0.05 4.72 35.62
CA SER A 983 -1.27 3.92 35.46
C SER A 983 -0.99 2.41 35.40
N GLU A 984 0.12 2.01 34.77
CA GLU A 984 0.49 0.61 34.51
C GLU A 984 0.76 -0.22 35.79
N ASP A 985 1.42 0.38 36.79
CA ASP A 985 1.94 -0.35 37.95
C ASP A 985 1.87 0.39 39.30
N PHE A 986 1.36 1.64 39.31
CA PHE A 986 1.31 2.53 40.49
C PHE A 986 2.67 2.82 41.12
N SER A 987 3.78 2.61 40.40
CA SER A 987 5.07 3.20 40.76
C SER A 987 5.10 4.68 40.34
N PHE A 988 5.94 5.50 40.98
CA PHE A 988 6.08 6.90 40.58
C PHE A 988 7.52 7.27 40.32
N TYR A 989 7.71 8.25 39.44
CA TYR A 989 8.99 8.90 39.19
C TYR A 989 8.82 10.42 39.25
N ALA A 990 9.93 11.12 39.45
CA ALA A 990 9.94 12.58 39.55
C ALA A 990 11.17 13.15 38.85
N PHE A 991 10.99 14.28 38.18
CA PHE A 991 12.05 14.95 37.44
C PHE A 991 11.90 16.48 37.47
N PRO A 992 13.00 17.24 37.46
CA PRO A 992 12.95 18.70 37.47
C PRO A 992 12.78 19.25 36.05
N PHE A 993 11.67 19.95 35.80
CA PHE A 993 11.45 20.67 34.55
C PHE A 993 10.52 21.88 34.76
N GLY A 994 10.99 23.07 34.35
CA GLY A 994 10.34 24.35 34.63
C GLY A 994 10.87 25.06 35.87
N ALA A 995 10.41 26.29 36.08
CA ALA A 995 10.80 27.15 37.19
C ALA A 995 9.58 27.71 37.93
N THR A 996 9.79 28.22 39.14
CA THR A 996 8.73 28.87 39.93
C THR A 996 8.09 30.01 39.13
N GLY A 997 6.76 29.97 39.01
CA GLY A 997 5.98 30.91 38.23
C GLY A 997 5.53 30.37 36.86
N ASP A 998 6.11 29.29 36.36
CA ASP A 998 5.70 28.68 35.10
C ASP A 998 4.36 27.94 35.24
N VAL A 999 3.60 27.83 34.14
CA VAL A 999 2.31 27.13 34.05
C VAL A 999 2.52 25.77 33.38
N PRO A 1000 2.24 24.63 34.05
CA PRO A 1000 2.35 23.32 33.43
C PRO A 1000 1.25 23.12 32.38
N VAL A 1001 1.64 22.63 31.20
CA VAL A 1001 0.79 22.43 30.02
C VAL A 1001 1.23 21.19 29.24
N PRO A 1002 1.29 20.00 29.87
CA PRO A 1002 1.75 18.82 29.18
C PRO A 1002 0.73 18.38 28.12
N ALA A 1003 1.25 17.95 26.97
CA ALA A 1003 0.51 17.39 25.85
C ALA A 1003 1.50 16.66 24.93
N ASP A 1004 1.03 15.86 23.99
CA ASP A 1004 1.89 15.19 23.02
C ASP A 1004 2.28 16.16 21.88
N PHE A 1005 3.35 16.92 22.04
CA PHE A 1005 3.78 17.92 21.04
C PHE A 1005 4.65 17.30 19.94
N ASP A 1006 5.17 16.08 20.13
CA ASP A 1006 6.05 15.42 19.16
C ASP A 1006 5.38 14.28 18.37
N GLY A 1007 4.20 13.83 18.81
CA GLY A 1007 3.33 12.86 18.16
C GLY A 1007 3.73 11.41 18.44
N ASP A 1008 4.42 11.13 19.55
CA ASP A 1008 4.86 9.78 19.90
C ASP A 1008 3.85 8.99 20.75
N GLY A 1009 2.69 9.59 21.04
CA GLY A 1009 1.64 9.00 21.86
C GLY A 1009 1.88 9.16 23.35
N LYS A 1010 2.88 9.95 23.78
CA LYS A 1010 3.15 10.27 25.18
C LYS A 1010 3.05 11.76 25.40
N ALA A 1011 2.54 12.14 26.57
CA ALA A 1011 2.54 13.53 26.96
C ALA A 1011 3.96 14.03 27.24
N ASP A 1012 4.32 15.14 26.61
CA ASP A 1012 5.56 15.85 26.87
C ASP A 1012 5.41 16.77 28.08
N PRO A 1013 6.35 16.73 29.03
CA PRO A 1013 6.43 17.74 30.07
C PRO A 1013 6.69 19.12 29.45
N ALA A 1014 5.69 20.01 29.53
CA ALA A 1014 5.79 21.36 29.00
C ALA A 1014 5.36 22.42 30.02
N VAL A 1015 6.00 23.58 29.95
CA VAL A 1015 5.65 24.75 30.77
C VAL A 1015 5.61 26.03 29.95
N PHE A 1016 4.62 26.89 30.25
CA PHE A 1016 4.52 28.24 29.72
C PHE A 1016 4.93 29.27 30.77
N ARG A 1017 5.95 30.07 30.45
CA ARG A 1017 6.42 31.16 31.31
C ARG A 1017 5.71 32.46 30.94
N GLU A 1018 4.66 32.79 31.70
CA GLU A 1018 3.85 34.01 31.47
C GLU A 1018 4.69 35.30 31.48
N SER A 1019 5.76 35.37 32.30
CA SER A 1019 6.58 36.59 32.43
C SER A 1019 7.37 36.96 31.17
N SER A 1020 7.65 35.99 30.30
CA SER A 1020 8.43 36.18 29.07
C SER A 1020 7.72 35.63 27.83
N SER A 1021 6.47 35.18 27.98
CA SER A 1021 5.69 34.52 26.93
C SER A 1021 6.47 33.42 26.21
N THR A 1022 7.20 32.62 26.98
CA THR A 1022 8.12 31.60 26.47
C THR A 1022 7.61 30.21 26.81
N TRP A 1023 7.58 29.34 25.80
CA TRP A 1023 7.27 27.93 25.92
C TRP A 1023 8.56 27.13 26.11
N PHE A 1024 8.50 26.16 27.00
CA PHE A 1024 9.54 25.15 27.20
C PHE A 1024 8.86 23.79 27.11
N ILE A 1025 9.17 23.02 26.07
CA ILE A 1025 8.56 21.71 25.80
C ILE A 1025 9.68 20.68 25.80
N ASN A 1026 9.65 19.73 26.73
CA ASN A 1026 10.63 18.66 26.80
C ASN A 1026 10.06 17.41 26.16
N LYS A 1027 10.51 17.11 24.95
CA LYS A 1027 9.99 16.02 24.14
C LYS A 1027 10.32 14.66 24.72
N SER A 1028 9.34 13.78 24.77
CA SER A 1028 9.42 12.37 25.19
C SER A 1028 10.42 11.59 24.33
N THR A 1029 10.50 11.89 23.02
CA THR A 1029 11.51 11.35 22.08
C THR A 1029 12.92 11.94 22.27
N GLY A 1030 13.03 13.01 23.06
CA GLY A 1030 14.27 13.65 23.45
C GLY A 1030 14.47 15.05 22.84
N GLY A 1031 15.06 15.94 23.64
CA GLY A 1031 15.33 17.33 23.29
C GLY A 1031 14.31 18.30 23.90
N THR A 1032 14.65 19.58 23.95
CA THR A 1032 13.78 20.62 24.51
C THR A 1032 13.60 21.76 23.53
N ASP A 1033 12.35 22.01 23.15
CA ASP A 1033 11.99 23.14 22.31
C ASP A 1033 11.72 24.36 23.20
N ILE A 1034 12.36 25.49 22.83
CA ILE A 1034 12.28 26.74 23.58
C ILE A 1034 12.04 27.88 22.61
N PHE A 1035 10.90 28.54 22.72
CA PHE A 1035 10.57 29.66 21.85
C PHE A 1035 9.55 30.61 22.48
N GLY A 1036 9.55 31.86 22.02
CA GLY A 1036 8.56 32.86 22.41
C GLY A 1036 7.30 32.73 21.56
N PHE A 1037 6.14 32.60 22.20
CA PHE A 1037 4.85 32.64 21.53
C PHE A 1037 3.76 33.14 22.48
N GLY A 1038 3.05 34.19 22.07
CA GLY A 1038 2.08 34.91 22.89
C GLY A 1038 2.61 36.22 23.46
N SER A 1039 1.88 36.79 24.41
CA SER A 1039 2.14 38.06 25.09
C SER A 1039 1.75 37.99 26.57
N ALA A 1040 2.19 38.96 27.36
CA ALA A 1040 1.90 38.98 28.79
C ALA A 1040 0.38 39.07 29.03
N GLY A 1041 -0.16 38.14 29.82
CA GLY A 1041 -1.59 38.04 30.11
C GLY A 1041 -2.36 37.01 29.26
N ASP A 1042 -1.72 36.43 28.25
CA ASP A 1042 -2.29 35.35 27.45
C ASP A 1042 -2.41 34.06 28.29
N LYS A 1043 -3.45 33.27 28.02
CA LYS A 1043 -3.74 31.97 28.64
C LYS A 1043 -3.48 30.85 27.65
N THR A 1044 -2.97 29.72 28.14
CA THR A 1044 -2.66 28.56 27.29
C THR A 1044 -3.93 27.84 26.88
N ALA A 1045 -4.00 27.39 25.64
CA ALA A 1045 -5.15 26.66 25.10
C ALA A 1045 -4.69 25.57 24.12
N VAL A 1046 -3.75 24.74 24.56
CA VAL A 1046 -3.14 23.67 23.77
C VAL A 1046 -4.18 22.63 23.37
N ALA A 1047 -4.21 22.27 22.08
CA ALA A 1047 -5.02 21.19 21.48
C ALA A 1047 -4.50 20.93 20.06
N ASP A 1048 -4.93 19.86 19.39
CA ASP A 1048 -4.59 19.57 17.99
C ASP A 1048 -5.61 20.26 17.06
N TYR A 1049 -5.35 21.50 16.63
CA TYR A 1049 -6.28 22.29 15.82
C TYR A 1049 -6.15 22.01 14.32
N ASP A 1050 -5.06 21.38 13.86
CA ASP A 1050 -4.85 21.10 12.45
C ASP A 1050 -5.06 19.64 12.05
N GLY A 1051 -5.18 18.74 13.05
CA GLY A 1051 -5.51 17.33 12.92
C GLY A 1051 -4.31 16.46 12.57
N ASP A 1052 -3.09 16.90 12.89
CA ASP A 1052 -1.86 16.17 12.59
C ASP A 1052 -1.48 15.14 13.66
N GLY A 1053 -2.30 15.01 14.71
CA GLY A 1053 -2.10 14.12 15.84
C GLY A 1053 -1.13 14.67 16.89
N LYS A 1054 -0.66 15.92 16.75
CA LYS A 1054 0.20 16.60 17.72
C LYS A 1054 -0.53 17.76 18.35
N ALA A 1055 -0.17 18.05 19.60
CA ALA A 1055 -0.66 19.21 20.29
C ALA A 1055 -0.06 20.49 19.69
N ASP A 1056 -0.93 21.44 19.30
CA ASP A 1056 -0.49 22.75 18.85
C ASP A 1056 -0.22 23.68 20.01
N VAL A 1057 0.80 24.52 19.84
CA VAL A 1057 1.04 25.62 20.76
C VAL A 1057 0.03 26.73 20.50
N ALA A 1058 -0.92 26.88 21.40
CA ALA A 1058 -1.98 27.86 21.29
C ALA A 1058 -2.19 28.69 22.57
N ILE A 1059 -2.60 29.94 22.36
CA ILE A 1059 -3.02 30.84 23.42
C ILE A 1059 -4.39 31.46 23.15
N PHE A 1060 -5.11 31.73 24.23
CA PHE A 1060 -6.26 32.61 24.31
C PHE A 1060 -5.82 33.91 24.96
N ARG A 1061 -5.94 35.02 24.22
CA ARG A 1061 -5.71 36.38 24.70
C ARG A 1061 -7.04 36.99 25.12
N PRO A 1062 -7.33 37.14 26.42
CA PRO A 1062 -8.63 37.66 26.86
C PRO A 1062 -8.83 39.13 26.48
N VAL A 1063 -7.74 39.90 26.34
CA VAL A 1063 -7.76 41.33 26.00
C VAL A 1063 -6.83 41.61 24.82
N GLY A 1064 -7.34 41.39 23.61
CA GLY A 1064 -6.67 41.74 22.35
C GLY A 1064 -7.01 43.15 21.87
N VAL A 1065 -6.54 43.51 20.68
CA VAL A 1065 -6.71 44.86 20.12
C VAL A 1065 -8.18 45.14 19.79
N ASN A 1066 -8.90 44.10 19.34
CA ASN A 1066 -10.29 44.21 18.88
C ASN A 1066 -11.30 43.37 19.68
N GLY A 1067 -10.86 42.61 20.68
CA GLY A 1067 -11.68 41.65 21.45
C GLY A 1067 -10.80 40.54 22.00
N ALA A 1068 -11.39 39.44 22.48
CA ALA A 1068 -10.60 38.27 22.80
C ALA A 1068 -10.12 37.58 21.52
N GLU A 1069 -8.87 37.14 21.51
CA GLU A 1069 -8.20 36.58 20.34
C GLU A 1069 -7.65 35.19 20.68
N TRP A 1070 -7.72 34.28 19.72
CA TRP A 1070 -7.07 32.99 19.76
C TRP A 1070 -5.88 33.03 18.81
N TRP A 1071 -4.73 32.53 19.26
CA TRP A 1071 -3.53 32.43 18.45
C TRP A 1071 -3.03 31.01 18.53
N VAL A 1072 -3.10 30.30 17.41
CA VAL A 1072 -2.69 28.90 17.28
C VAL A 1072 -1.47 28.86 16.39
N ARG A 1073 -0.39 28.23 16.86
CA ARG A 1073 0.78 27.90 16.05
C ARG A 1073 0.75 26.41 15.76
N ARG A 1074 0.41 26.09 14.51
CA ARG A 1074 0.28 24.73 14.00
C ARG A 1074 1.57 23.93 14.15
N SER A 1075 1.47 22.71 14.64
CA SER A 1075 2.51 21.69 14.76
C SER A 1075 3.03 21.30 13.38
N SER A 1076 2.13 21.20 12.39
CA SER A 1076 2.47 20.83 11.02
C SER A 1076 3.39 21.88 10.37
N ASP A 1077 2.92 23.09 10.07
CA ASP A 1077 3.69 24.03 9.26
C ASP A 1077 4.28 25.21 10.03
N ALA A 1078 4.12 25.24 11.36
CA ALA A 1078 4.43 26.39 12.22
C ALA A 1078 3.69 27.68 11.83
N ALA A 1079 2.68 27.61 10.95
CA ALA A 1079 1.87 28.77 10.61
C ALA A 1079 1.06 29.21 11.82
N VAL A 1080 0.91 30.52 11.94
CA VAL A 1080 0.18 31.14 13.04
C VAL A 1080 -1.17 31.59 12.54
N VAL A 1081 -2.21 30.99 13.09
CA VAL A 1081 -3.60 31.37 12.87
C VAL A 1081 -4.03 32.26 14.02
N ALA A 1082 -4.56 33.45 13.71
CA ALA A 1082 -5.09 34.38 14.68
C ALA A 1082 -6.57 34.66 14.38
N LEU A 1083 -7.44 34.38 15.35
CA LEU A 1083 -8.90 34.48 15.19
C LEU A 1083 -9.49 35.29 16.33
N GLN A 1084 -10.47 36.13 16.03
CA GLN A 1084 -11.19 36.89 17.05
C GLN A 1084 -12.46 36.12 17.44
N PHE A 1085 -12.48 35.56 18.65
CA PHE A 1085 -13.63 34.80 19.14
C PHE A 1085 -13.70 34.81 20.67
N GLY A 1086 -14.77 35.37 21.22
CA GLY A 1086 -15.02 35.45 22.67
C GLY A 1086 -14.79 36.83 23.30
N SER A 1087 -14.70 36.84 24.63
CA SER A 1087 -14.57 38.02 25.48
C SER A 1087 -13.62 37.77 26.66
N SER A 1088 -13.22 38.84 27.35
CA SER A 1088 -12.18 38.77 28.38
C SER A 1088 -12.51 37.94 29.63
N THR A 1089 -13.78 37.54 29.80
CA THR A 1089 -14.23 36.72 30.93
C THR A 1089 -14.52 35.27 30.56
N ASP A 1090 -14.40 34.93 29.28
CA ASP A 1090 -14.69 33.58 28.80
C ASP A 1090 -13.53 32.62 29.16
N LYS A 1091 -13.86 31.36 29.41
CA LYS A 1091 -12.91 30.30 29.74
C LYS A 1091 -12.63 29.45 28.52
N ALA A 1092 -11.37 29.27 28.15
CA ALA A 1092 -10.96 28.44 27.02
C ALA A 1092 -11.22 26.95 27.31
N VAL A 1093 -11.90 26.27 26.39
CA VAL A 1093 -12.24 24.84 26.45
C VAL A 1093 -12.18 24.22 25.05
N PRO A 1094 -11.05 24.31 24.34
CA PRO A 1094 -10.94 23.72 23.01
C PRO A 1094 -11.11 22.19 23.07
N GLY A 1095 -11.60 21.62 21.97
CA GLY A 1095 -11.85 20.19 21.80
C GLY A 1095 -12.63 19.94 20.53
N ASP A 1096 -12.65 18.70 20.04
CA ASP A 1096 -13.38 18.33 18.82
C ASP A 1096 -14.88 18.13 19.11
N PHE A 1097 -15.68 19.20 19.07
CA PHE A 1097 -17.13 19.12 19.32
C PHE A 1097 -17.92 18.69 18.08
N THR A 1098 -17.31 18.73 16.89
CA THR A 1098 -17.96 18.38 15.62
C THR A 1098 -17.72 16.93 15.21
N GLY A 1099 -16.65 16.32 15.69
CA GLY A 1099 -16.18 14.97 15.36
C GLY A 1099 -15.41 14.91 14.04
N ASP A 1100 -14.73 15.99 13.65
CA ASP A 1100 -13.94 16.06 12.41
C ASP A 1100 -12.48 15.66 12.59
N GLY A 1101 -12.07 15.30 13.82
CA GLY A 1101 -10.71 14.95 14.18
C GLY A 1101 -9.82 16.15 14.50
N LYS A 1102 -10.36 17.37 14.56
CA LYS A 1102 -9.63 18.60 14.91
C LYS A 1102 -10.25 19.27 16.12
N ALA A 1103 -9.42 19.89 16.94
CA ALA A 1103 -9.90 20.71 18.03
C ALA A 1103 -10.61 21.96 17.48
N ASP A 1104 -11.86 22.14 17.87
CA ASP A 1104 -12.58 23.38 17.66
C ASP A 1104 -12.10 24.46 18.65
N ILE A 1105 -12.10 25.71 18.19
CA ILE A 1105 -11.92 26.84 19.09
C ILE A 1105 -13.21 27.03 19.88
N ALA A 1106 -13.17 26.74 21.18
CA ALA A 1106 -14.34 26.81 22.03
C ALA A 1106 -14.09 27.52 23.36
N PHE A 1107 -15.12 28.22 23.83
CA PHE A 1107 -15.11 28.82 25.17
C PHE A 1107 -16.44 28.64 25.90
N TRP A 1108 -16.36 28.61 27.23
CA TRP A 1108 -17.51 28.67 28.12
C TRP A 1108 -17.61 30.03 28.80
N ARG A 1109 -18.81 30.64 28.76
CA ARG A 1109 -19.06 31.98 29.32
C ARG A 1109 -19.63 31.91 30.74
N PRO A 1110 -18.88 32.31 31.79
CA PRO A 1110 -19.35 32.17 33.18
C PRO A 1110 -20.58 32.98 33.54
N SER A 1111 -20.81 34.12 32.87
CA SER A 1111 -21.93 35.00 33.14
C SER A 1111 -23.27 34.49 32.59
N THR A 1112 -23.25 33.58 31.60
CA THR A 1112 -24.47 33.09 30.93
C THR A 1112 -24.58 31.58 30.90
N GLY A 1113 -23.50 30.83 31.14
CA GLY A 1113 -23.46 29.37 31.01
C GLY A 1113 -23.46 28.87 29.57
N PHE A 1114 -23.11 29.71 28.59
CA PHE A 1114 -23.09 29.31 27.18
C PHE A 1114 -21.75 28.73 26.78
N TRP A 1115 -21.81 27.61 26.07
CA TRP A 1115 -20.73 27.07 25.25
C TRP A 1115 -20.82 27.71 23.87
N ASN A 1116 -19.71 28.20 23.35
CA ASN A 1116 -19.61 28.75 22.00
C ASN A 1116 -18.46 28.03 21.33
N VAL A 1117 -18.75 27.40 20.19
CA VAL A 1117 -17.82 26.54 19.45
C VAL A 1117 -17.69 27.11 18.05
N LEU A 1118 -16.47 27.49 17.68
CA LEU A 1118 -16.09 27.90 16.34
C LEU A 1118 -15.49 26.68 15.64
N ARG A 1119 -16.19 26.26 14.59
CA ARG A 1119 -15.95 25.03 13.84
C ARG A 1119 -14.63 25.05 13.08
N SER A 1120 -13.84 24.01 13.23
CA SER A 1120 -12.59 23.78 12.49
C SER A 1120 -12.81 23.63 10.98
N GLU A 1121 -13.97 23.12 10.55
CA GLU A 1121 -14.21 22.78 9.13
C GLU A 1121 -14.42 24.02 8.24
N ASP A 1122 -15.14 25.02 8.76
CA ASP A 1122 -15.62 26.15 7.96
C ASP A 1122 -15.59 27.52 8.66
N LEU A 1123 -15.10 27.59 9.91
CA LEU A 1123 -15.10 28.79 10.75
C LEU A 1123 -16.49 29.40 11.01
N SER A 1124 -17.58 28.66 10.77
CA SER A 1124 -18.89 28.99 11.31
C SER A 1124 -18.92 28.67 12.81
N TYR A 1125 -19.87 29.24 13.57
CA TYR A 1125 -19.97 28.94 14.99
C TYR A 1125 -21.40 28.63 15.41
N PHE A 1126 -21.52 27.78 16.42
CA PHE A 1126 -22.77 27.53 17.12
C PHE A 1126 -22.59 27.75 18.62
N ALA A 1127 -23.68 28.04 19.31
CA ALA A 1127 -23.67 28.28 20.73
C ALA A 1127 -24.92 27.71 21.38
N PHE A 1128 -24.75 27.13 22.57
CA PHE A 1128 -25.84 26.50 23.31
C PHE A 1128 -25.67 26.72 24.83
N PRO A 1129 -26.79 26.88 25.57
CA PRO A 1129 -26.75 27.06 27.02
C PRO A 1129 -26.58 25.70 27.71
N PHE A 1130 -25.46 25.50 28.40
CA PHE A 1130 -25.26 24.33 29.24
C PHE A 1130 -24.41 24.68 30.48
N GLY A 1131 -25.09 24.78 31.62
CA GLY A 1131 -24.53 25.23 32.89
C GLY A 1131 -25.08 26.57 33.37
N THR A 1132 -24.63 26.98 34.55
CA THR A 1132 -25.08 28.19 35.25
C THR A 1132 -23.90 28.93 35.89
N THR A 1133 -24.12 30.19 36.28
CA THR A 1133 -23.09 30.98 36.97
C THR A 1133 -22.63 30.29 38.25
N GLY A 1134 -21.33 30.09 38.38
CA GLY A 1134 -20.69 29.38 39.50
C GLY A 1134 -20.32 27.93 39.18
N ASP A 1135 -20.77 27.38 38.05
CA ASP A 1135 -20.31 26.08 37.57
C ASP A 1135 -18.89 26.18 36.97
N VAL A 1136 -18.20 25.04 36.90
CA VAL A 1136 -16.85 24.88 36.34
C VAL A 1136 -16.95 24.01 35.08
N PRO A 1137 -16.48 24.45 33.91
CA PRO A 1137 -16.56 23.63 32.70
C PRO A 1137 -15.54 22.47 32.75
N VAL A 1138 -15.96 21.32 32.26
CA VAL A 1138 -15.27 20.03 32.30
C VAL A 1138 -15.50 19.29 30.98
N ALA A 1139 -15.00 19.86 29.89
CA ALA A 1139 -15.09 19.26 28.56
C ALA A 1139 -14.32 17.93 28.50
N GLY A 1140 -14.84 16.97 27.73
CA GLY A 1140 -14.24 15.65 27.51
C GLY A 1140 -15.21 14.73 26.77
N ASP A 1141 -14.75 13.64 26.20
CA ASP A 1141 -15.59 12.61 25.57
C ASP A 1141 -16.08 11.61 26.63
N TYR A 1142 -17.31 11.77 27.15
CA TYR A 1142 -17.83 10.94 28.25
C TYR A 1142 -18.68 9.77 27.79
N ASP A 1143 -19.05 9.69 26.50
CA ASP A 1143 -19.76 8.53 25.95
C ASP A 1143 -18.93 7.65 24.99
N GLY A 1144 -17.73 8.10 24.62
CA GLY A 1144 -16.74 7.36 23.83
C GLY A 1144 -17.01 7.42 22.34
N ASP A 1145 -17.69 8.46 21.85
CA ASP A 1145 -18.03 8.62 20.44
C ASP A 1145 -16.95 9.38 19.64
N GLY A 1146 -15.86 9.77 20.30
CA GLY A 1146 -14.76 10.54 19.72
C GLY A 1146 -15.01 12.05 19.71
N LYS A 1147 -16.16 12.54 20.20
CA LYS A 1147 -16.46 13.97 20.29
C LYS A 1147 -16.28 14.48 21.70
N THR A 1148 -15.87 15.73 21.80
CA THR A 1148 -15.84 16.46 23.06
C THR A 1148 -17.27 16.81 23.49
N ASP A 1149 -17.69 16.29 24.63
CA ASP A 1149 -18.96 16.65 25.25
C ASP A 1149 -18.84 17.92 26.11
N ALA A 1150 -19.91 18.71 26.10
CA ALA A 1150 -20.03 19.82 27.04
C ALA A 1150 -20.40 19.32 28.44
N GLY A 1151 -19.51 19.51 29.40
CA GLY A 1151 -19.70 19.13 30.80
C GLY A 1151 -19.53 20.30 31.77
N VAL A 1152 -20.31 20.35 32.84
CA VAL A 1152 -20.10 21.29 33.96
C VAL A 1152 -20.16 20.60 35.32
N PHE A 1153 -19.24 20.97 36.21
CA PHE A 1153 -19.24 20.60 37.62
C PHE A 1153 -19.75 21.75 38.47
N ARG A 1154 -20.74 21.48 39.32
CA ARG A 1154 -21.33 22.45 40.25
C ARG A 1154 -20.72 22.31 41.64
N PRO A 1155 -19.85 23.23 42.09
CA PRO A 1155 -19.15 23.07 43.37
C PRO A 1155 -20.05 23.18 44.60
N SER A 1156 -21.20 23.85 44.49
CA SER A 1156 -22.11 24.09 45.62
C SER A 1156 -22.78 22.82 46.16
N ASN A 1157 -22.86 21.76 45.35
CA ASN A 1157 -23.44 20.48 45.71
C ASN A 1157 -22.70 19.27 45.11
N SER A 1158 -21.49 19.47 44.58
CA SER A 1158 -20.63 18.42 44.01
C SER A 1158 -21.33 17.57 42.94
N THR A 1159 -22.08 18.22 42.05
CA THR A 1159 -22.84 17.54 40.99
C THR A 1159 -22.27 17.84 39.61
N TRP A 1160 -22.08 16.80 38.82
CA TRP A 1160 -21.68 16.83 37.41
C TRP A 1160 -22.92 16.81 36.52
N PHE A 1161 -22.91 17.65 35.50
CA PHE A 1161 -23.90 17.66 34.43
C PHE A 1161 -23.13 17.55 33.12
N ILE A 1162 -23.33 16.47 32.36
CA ILE A 1162 -22.64 16.23 31.10
C ILE A 1162 -23.66 16.07 29.99
N GLN A 1163 -23.54 16.85 28.93
CA GLN A 1163 -24.36 16.71 27.73
C GLN A 1163 -23.63 15.81 26.73
N ARG A 1164 -23.87 14.50 26.86
CA ARG A 1164 -23.23 13.50 26.00
C ARG A 1164 -23.82 13.54 24.59
N SER A 1165 -22.95 13.62 23.60
CA SER A 1165 -23.19 13.80 22.16
C SER A 1165 -24.16 12.75 21.60
N THR A 1166 -24.03 11.49 22.01
CA THR A 1166 -24.85 10.35 21.53
C THR A 1166 -25.67 9.68 22.64
N ALA A 1167 -25.30 9.86 23.91
CA ALA A 1167 -25.94 9.17 25.05
C ALA A 1167 -26.85 10.06 25.92
N GLY A 1168 -27.11 11.32 25.52
CA GLY A 1168 -27.97 12.25 26.26
C GLY A 1168 -27.38 12.71 27.60
N THR A 1169 -28.12 13.51 28.38
CA THR A 1169 -27.57 14.17 29.57
C THR A 1169 -27.33 13.22 30.75
N LEU A 1170 -26.09 13.18 31.26
CA LEU A 1170 -25.72 12.54 32.52
C LEU A 1170 -25.75 13.57 33.66
N ILE A 1171 -26.38 13.18 34.78
CA ILE A 1171 -26.36 13.95 36.03
C ILE A 1171 -25.83 13.04 37.12
N GLN A 1172 -24.65 13.34 37.65
CA GLN A 1172 -23.97 12.47 38.61
C GLN A 1172 -23.44 13.29 39.78
N GLN A 1173 -23.86 12.95 41.00
CA GLN A 1173 -23.24 13.52 42.19
C GLN A 1173 -21.95 12.76 42.51
N PHE A 1174 -20.81 13.44 42.47
CA PHE A 1174 -19.50 12.85 42.72
C PHE A 1174 -18.50 13.92 43.20
N GLY A 1175 -17.90 13.70 44.37
CA GLY A 1175 -17.02 14.64 45.05
C GLY A 1175 -17.62 15.27 46.31
N ALA A 1176 -16.90 16.21 46.89
CA ALA A 1176 -17.23 16.96 48.11
C ALA A 1176 -16.97 18.47 47.94
N THR A 1177 -17.43 19.27 48.90
CA THR A 1177 -17.20 20.73 48.87
C THR A 1177 -15.70 21.05 48.95
N GLY A 1178 -15.21 21.80 47.99
CA GLY A 1178 -13.78 22.17 47.89
C GLY A 1178 -12.95 21.25 46.99
N ASP A 1179 -13.55 20.19 46.44
CA ASP A 1179 -12.90 19.34 45.43
C ASP A 1179 -12.81 20.09 44.08
N VAL A 1180 -11.73 19.83 43.33
CA VAL A 1180 -11.46 20.39 42.00
C VAL A 1180 -11.68 19.29 40.96
N PRO A 1181 -12.54 19.50 39.94
CA PRO A 1181 -12.74 18.48 38.91
C PRO A 1181 -11.51 18.38 38.00
N LEU A 1182 -11.01 17.17 37.76
CA LEU A 1182 -9.74 16.93 37.04
C LEU A 1182 -9.74 17.48 35.59
N PRO A 1183 -10.81 17.32 34.78
CA PRO A 1183 -10.89 17.92 33.45
C PRO A 1183 -10.68 19.45 33.44
N SER A 1184 -10.94 20.13 34.56
CA SER A 1184 -10.75 21.59 34.66
C SER A 1184 -9.31 22.03 34.92
N ALA A 1185 -8.36 21.10 35.10
CA ALA A 1185 -6.96 21.41 35.42
C ALA A 1185 -6.29 22.34 34.36
N PHE A 1186 -6.72 22.22 33.11
CA PHE A 1186 -6.19 22.98 31.97
C PHE A 1186 -7.09 24.13 31.53
N VAL A 1187 -8.26 24.31 32.15
CA VAL A 1187 -9.15 25.43 31.88
C VAL A 1187 -8.63 26.70 32.54
N ARG A 1188 -8.52 27.79 31.79
CA ARG A 1188 -7.92 29.04 32.24
C ARG A 1188 -8.80 30.26 31.98
#